data_AF-K6YFV2-F1
#
_entry.id   AF-K6YFV2-F1
#
_cell.length_a   1.000
_cell.length_b   1.000
_cell.length_c   1.000
_cell.angle_alpha   90.00
_cell.angle_beta   90.00
_cell.angle_gamma   90.00
#
_symmetry.space_group_name_H-M   'P 1'
#
loop_
_entity.id
_entity.type
_entity.pdbx_description
1 polymer ?
#
loop_
_entity_poly.entity_id
_entity_poly.type
_entity_poly.pdbx_seq_one_letter_code
_entity_poly.pdbx_strand_id
1 'polypeptide(L)'
;MIFLRDLSIRYKLLFLALGPLVLALIFILNSVFKNYQVLTSMSQAQKLGGLATTASQLVHELQKERGFSAGYLGSKGLKFSNELNTQLAATNNRLANYQQFVAQLEHDHYDPRLASVLSSIGQRMDKISNMRRDIRQQTLPVGDAIGYYTETNAVLLGISSIISTTIEDPRISNQVSAYLNFLQSKERAGIERAVLSNTFSAGKFANGDYQKFITLLSEQVTYMNVFVDFASPTQAAALDKVVTGQDVTDVKRMRQIALQQQDNFGIAATQWFKVATGRINQLKAFENLLAEQLVQSIDDAKAAAVSNLQWLIALSALMLMISLSLSFILLRQIGQQINSLSQAMMEVQQQSNLTARAKQLSKDELGVLAADFNEMVTHVASLTSNVRNASHDLVKIVSEISTITNTVDQEVRSGLSQTEQVAVAINEMEAAVQEVAANCAGTADKSRQANDAANNGELLVNEASEKVTKLSSEIDQTKNIIQLVADDSDEIGSILDVINGVADQTNLLALNAAIEAARAGEQGRGFAVVADEVRSLAKKTAESTARIKGMIEQLQSRSKQAVQAMLNSQESTNQTVVGFKGVLTQLENITSQSSQLSDMNLQNAAATEQQSATVDEVNRNIINIQQTYLSTNENAALLKKSACTLDSVAKLLDEEVSRFIV
;
A
#
# COMPACT_ATOMS: atom_id res chain seq x y z
N MET A 1 -21.45 10.12 -31.22
CA MET A 1 -20.44 10.02 -30.13
C MET A 1 -20.45 8.68 -29.37
N ILE A 2 -21.50 7.83 -29.44
CA ILE A 2 -21.54 6.55 -28.72
C ILE A 2 -20.50 5.53 -29.25
N PHE A 3 -20.24 5.50 -30.56
CA PHE A 3 -19.27 4.61 -31.19
C PHE A 3 -17.82 4.77 -30.68
N LEU A 4 -17.45 5.97 -30.22
CA LEU A 4 -16.11 6.22 -29.68
C LEU A 4 -15.94 5.65 -28.27
N ARG A 5 -17.01 5.35 -27.51
CA ARG A 5 -16.88 4.99 -26.10
C ARG A 5 -16.29 3.59 -25.92
N ASP A 6 -16.76 2.63 -26.71
CA ASP A 6 -16.42 1.20 -26.56
C ASP A 6 -15.25 0.74 -27.45
N LEU A 7 -14.70 1.68 -28.23
CA LEU A 7 -13.53 1.42 -29.05
C LEU A 7 -12.28 1.21 -28.17
N SER A 8 -11.44 0.22 -28.50
CA SER A 8 -10.21 -0.02 -27.77
C SER A 8 -9.31 1.24 -27.77
N ILE A 9 -8.55 1.43 -26.69
CA ILE A 9 -7.64 2.59 -26.55
C ILE A 9 -6.69 2.69 -27.75
N ARG A 10 -6.25 1.55 -28.30
CA ARG A 10 -5.42 1.49 -29.51
C ARG A 10 -6.07 2.19 -30.70
N TYR A 11 -7.35 1.92 -30.96
CA TYR A 11 -8.05 2.54 -32.09
C TYR A 11 -8.39 4.01 -31.82
N LYS A 12 -8.71 4.38 -30.57
CA LYS A 12 -8.93 5.80 -30.19
C LYS A 12 -7.71 6.67 -30.45
N LEU A 13 -6.54 6.21 -30.00
CA LEU A 13 -5.27 6.91 -30.21
C LEU A 13 -4.90 6.95 -31.70
N LEU A 14 -5.20 5.88 -32.45
CA LEU A 14 -4.98 5.86 -33.90
C LEU A 14 -5.87 6.89 -34.62
N PHE A 15 -7.15 6.99 -34.27
CA PHE A 15 -8.05 8.01 -34.82
C PHE A 15 -7.60 9.44 -34.46
N LEU A 16 -7.09 9.65 -33.25
CA LEU A 16 -6.54 10.94 -32.81
C LEU A 16 -5.32 11.34 -33.64
N ALA A 17 -4.44 10.39 -33.96
CA ALA A 17 -3.26 10.64 -34.79
C ALA A 17 -3.58 10.80 -36.29
N LEU A 18 -4.61 10.10 -36.79
CA LEU A 18 -4.94 10.08 -38.22
C LEU A 18 -5.48 11.43 -38.73
N GLY A 19 -6.26 12.15 -37.92
CA GLY A 19 -6.86 13.42 -38.31
C GLY A 19 -5.84 14.48 -38.76
N PRO A 20 -4.86 14.83 -37.91
CA PRO A 20 -3.78 15.76 -38.29
C PRO A 20 -2.95 15.30 -39.49
N LEU A 21 -2.68 13.98 -39.59
CA LEU A 21 -1.93 13.41 -40.72
C LEU A 21 -2.66 13.58 -42.06
N VAL A 22 -3.98 13.39 -42.08
CA VAL A 22 -4.80 13.60 -43.28
C VAL A 22 -4.81 15.07 -43.70
N LEU A 23 -4.97 16.00 -42.75
CA LEU A 23 -4.92 17.43 -43.04
C LEU A 23 -3.54 17.86 -43.58
N ALA A 24 -2.46 17.36 -42.97
CA ALA A 24 -1.10 17.60 -43.44
C ALA A 24 -0.91 17.07 -44.87
N LEU A 25 -1.40 15.87 -45.18
CA LEU A 25 -1.32 15.29 -46.52
C LEU A 25 -2.05 16.16 -47.57
N ILE A 26 -3.26 16.63 -47.25
CA ILE A 26 -4.02 17.52 -48.15
C ILE A 26 -3.24 18.82 -48.40
N PHE A 27 -2.67 19.42 -47.36
CA PHE A 27 -1.87 20.64 -47.48
C PHE A 27 -0.60 20.44 -48.33
N ILE A 28 0.10 19.32 -48.13
CA ILE A 28 1.29 18.94 -48.91
C ILE A 28 0.92 18.77 -50.38
N LEU A 29 -0.13 18.00 -50.68
CA LEU A 29 -0.58 17.76 -52.05
C LEU A 29 -0.96 19.07 -52.76
N ASN A 30 -1.68 19.96 -52.09
CA ASN A 30 -2.05 21.27 -52.64
C ASN A 30 -0.79 22.14 -52.90
N SER A 31 0.17 22.14 -51.98
CA SER A 31 1.41 22.92 -52.11
C SER A 31 2.31 22.39 -53.23
N VAL A 32 2.42 21.08 -53.37
CA VAL A 32 3.15 20.41 -54.46
C VAL A 32 2.49 20.73 -55.80
N PHE A 33 1.16 20.64 -55.87
CA PHE A 33 0.41 20.96 -57.08
C PHE A 33 0.64 22.40 -57.55
N LYS A 34 0.57 23.38 -56.63
CA LYS A 34 0.86 24.79 -56.96
C LYS A 34 2.30 25.01 -57.45
N ASN A 35 3.30 24.42 -56.80
CA ASN A 35 4.70 24.58 -57.23
C ASN A 35 4.97 23.85 -58.56
N TYR A 36 4.27 22.75 -58.82
CA TYR A 36 4.31 22.07 -60.12
C TYR A 36 3.70 22.93 -61.24
N GLN A 37 2.61 23.67 -60.97
CA GLN A 37 2.05 24.64 -61.91
C GLN A 37 3.03 25.78 -62.23
N VAL A 38 3.76 26.27 -61.23
CA VAL A 38 4.81 27.29 -61.45
C VAL A 38 5.94 26.73 -62.33
N LEU A 39 6.41 25.51 -62.06
CA LEU A 39 7.46 24.86 -62.85
C LEU A 39 7.04 24.66 -64.31
N THR A 40 5.82 24.19 -64.55
CA THR A 40 5.28 24.00 -65.90
C THR A 40 5.16 25.34 -66.64
N SER A 41 4.69 26.39 -65.97
CA SER A 41 4.65 27.75 -66.52
C SER A 41 6.03 28.29 -66.90
N MET A 42 7.06 28.08 -66.06
CA MET A 42 8.44 28.48 -66.37
C MET A 42 9.04 27.68 -67.53
N SER A 43 8.70 26.39 -67.64
CA SER A 43 9.10 25.55 -68.78
C SER A 43 8.52 26.07 -70.10
N GLN A 44 7.25 26.50 -70.07
CA GLN A 44 6.60 27.12 -71.23
C GLN A 44 7.22 28.48 -71.57
N ALA A 45 7.51 29.32 -70.56
CA ALA A 45 8.20 30.59 -70.74
C ALA A 45 9.57 30.40 -71.43
N GLN A 46 10.33 29.35 -71.10
CA GLN A 46 11.63 29.05 -71.71
C GLN A 46 11.50 28.76 -73.21
N LYS A 47 10.57 27.86 -73.58
CA LYS A 47 10.28 27.52 -74.98
C LYS A 47 9.86 28.76 -75.78
N LEU A 48 8.97 29.58 -75.20
CA LEU A 48 8.46 30.80 -75.82
C LEU A 48 9.51 31.91 -75.94
N GLY A 49 10.31 32.13 -74.90
CA GLY A 49 11.43 33.07 -74.91
C GLY A 49 12.41 32.72 -76.04
N GLY A 50 12.76 31.44 -76.17
CA GLY A 50 13.55 30.94 -77.31
C GLY A 50 12.92 31.30 -78.65
N LEU A 51 11.63 31.02 -78.84
CA LEU A 51 10.89 31.36 -80.07
C LEU A 51 10.95 32.86 -80.39
N ALA A 52 10.76 33.73 -79.40
CA ALA A 52 10.81 35.18 -79.56
C ALA A 52 12.18 35.65 -80.07
N THR A 53 13.26 35.12 -79.48
CA THR A 53 14.62 35.48 -79.87
C THR A 53 14.96 34.98 -81.28
N THR A 54 14.57 33.76 -81.64
CA THR A 54 14.77 33.22 -83.00
C THR A 54 13.96 34.00 -84.04
N ALA A 55 12.70 34.34 -83.73
CA ALA A 55 11.87 35.19 -84.59
C ALA A 55 12.51 36.57 -84.80
N SER A 56 13.04 37.19 -83.74
CA SER A 56 13.70 38.50 -83.85
C SER A 56 14.98 38.47 -84.70
N GLN A 57 15.74 37.37 -84.63
CA GLN A 57 16.90 37.17 -85.52
C GLN A 57 16.48 37.10 -86.99
N LEU A 58 15.38 36.43 -87.31
CA LEU A 58 14.81 36.40 -88.66
C LEU A 58 14.31 37.78 -89.09
N VAL A 59 13.60 38.50 -88.22
CA VAL A 59 13.14 39.88 -88.48
C VAL A 59 14.33 40.77 -88.84
N HIS A 60 15.47 40.66 -88.16
CA HIS A 60 16.65 41.47 -88.48
C HIS A 60 17.16 41.26 -89.92
N GLU A 61 17.23 40.02 -90.39
CA GLU A 61 17.67 39.74 -91.77
C GLU A 61 16.60 40.16 -92.80
N LEU A 62 15.31 39.96 -92.50
CA LEU A 62 14.21 40.46 -93.33
C LEU A 62 14.19 42.00 -93.40
N GLN A 63 14.54 42.71 -92.33
CA GLN A 63 14.69 44.16 -92.32
C GLN A 63 15.81 44.62 -93.27
N LYS A 64 16.94 43.90 -93.30
CA LYS A 64 18.05 44.17 -94.22
C LYS A 64 17.65 43.86 -95.66
N GLU A 65 16.99 42.72 -95.89
CA GLU A 65 16.48 42.34 -97.21
C GLU A 65 15.47 43.35 -97.76
N ARG A 66 14.55 43.84 -96.92
CA ARG A 66 13.66 44.96 -97.26
C ARG A 66 14.43 46.20 -97.69
N GLY A 67 15.47 46.57 -96.93
CA GLY A 67 16.30 47.74 -97.21
C GLY A 67 17.01 47.64 -98.56
N PHE A 68 17.65 46.50 -98.83
CA PHE A 68 18.31 46.27 -100.12
C PHE A 68 17.33 46.14 -101.28
N SER A 69 16.17 45.50 -101.08
CA SER A 69 15.12 45.40 -102.10
C SER A 69 14.56 46.78 -102.49
N ALA A 70 14.31 47.65 -101.49
CA ALA A 70 13.87 49.02 -101.72
C ALA A 70 14.93 49.85 -102.46
N GLY A 71 16.21 49.72 -102.08
CA GLY A 71 17.32 50.39 -102.76
C GLY A 71 17.53 49.89 -104.20
N TYR A 72 17.41 48.58 -104.42
CA TYR A 72 17.52 47.95 -105.73
C TYR A 72 16.41 48.42 -106.68
N LEU A 73 15.14 48.33 -106.25
CA LEU A 73 14.01 48.80 -107.06
C LEU A 73 14.02 50.32 -107.26
N GLY A 74 14.31 51.10 -106.22
CA GLY A 74 14.38 52.57 -106.30
C GLY A 74 15.49 53.10 -107.22
N SER A 75 16.56 52.31 -107.40
CA SER A 75 17.64 52.61 -108.34
C SER A 75 17.46 51.98 -109.74
N LYS A 76 16.29 51.38 -110.02
CA LYS A 76 16.02 50.64 -111.27
C LYS A 76 17.05 49.53 -111.54
N GLY A 77 17.47 48.85 -110.47
CA GLY A 77 18.43 47.75 -110.50
C GLY A 77 19.91 48.14 -110.60
N LEU A 78 20.24 49.44 -110.60
CA LEU A 78 21.62 49.92 -110.79
C LEU A 78 22.48 49.85 -109.53
N LYS A 79 21.87 49.84 -108.34
CA LYS A 79 22.56 49.82 -107.03
C LYS A 79 22.03 48.67 -106.17
N PHE A 80 22.81 48.22 -105.19
CA PHE A 80 22.44 47.21 -104.19
C PHE A 80 22.24 45.76 -104.70
N SER A 81 22.57 45.44 -105.95
CA SER A 81 22.37 44.09 -106.51
C SER A 81 23.22 43.02 -105.81
N ASN A 82 24.48 43.31 -105.53
CA ASN A 82 25.41 42.36 -104.90
C ASN A 82 25.01 42.12 -103.44
N GLU A 83 24.73 43.20 -102.72
CA GLU A 83 24.31 43.19 -101.33
C GLU A 83 22.98 42.46 -101.15
N LEU A 84 22.02 42.64 -102.07
CA LEU A 84 20.76 41.91 -102.06
C LEU A 84 21.00 40.40 -102.22
N ASN A 85 21.82 39.98 -103.19
CA ASN A 85 22.13 38.55 -103.40
C ASN A 85 22.79 37.90 -102.17
N THR A 86 23.76 38.58 -101.54
CA THR A 86 24.37 38.10 -100.29
C THR A 86 23.34 38.04 -99.15
N GLN A 87 22.45 39.03 -99.05
CA GLN A 87 21.44 39.08 -98.02
C GLN A 87 20.41 37.94 -98.12
N LEU A 88 20.04 37.51 -99.33
CA LEU A 88 19.12 36.38 -99.53
C LEU A 88 19.60 35.10 -98.85
N ALA A 89 20.91 34.81 -98.93
CA ALA A 89 21.50 33.65 -98.27
C ALA A 89 21.45 33.76 -96.74
N ALA A 90 21.75 34.94 -96.19
CA ALA A 90 21.65 35.21 -94.76
C ALA A 90 20.21 35.07 -94.23
N THR A 91 19.23 35.61 -94.96
CA THR A 91 17.81 35.46 -94.61
C THR A 91 17.37 33.99 -94.66
N ASN A 92 17.78 33.23 -95.69
CA ASN A 92 17.42 31.82 -95.80
C ASN A 92 17.98 30.99 -94.63
N ASN A 93 19.21 31.26 -94.20
CA ASN A 93 19.79 30.59 -93.04
C ASN A 93 18.96 30.86 -91.77
N ARG A 94 18.60 32.12 -91.51
CA ARG A 94 17.75 32.47 -90.34
C ARG A 94 16.33 31.92 -90.45
N LEU A 95 15.77 31.86 -91.66
CA LEU A 95 14.46 31.27 -91.90
C LEU A 95 14.48 29.77 -91.59
N ALA A 96 15.49 29.04 -92.03
CA ALA A 96 15.65 27.62 -91.72
C ALA A 96 15.77 27.39 -90.21
N ASN A 97 16.56 28.21 -89.50
CA ASN A 97 16.70 28.11 -88.03
C ASN A 97 15.35 28.37 -87.32
N TYR A 98 14.58 29.36 -87.78
CA TYR A 98 13.25 29.64 -87.26
C TYR A 98 12.28 28.47 -87.50
N GLN A 99 12.23 27.94 -88.73
CA GLN A 99 11.38 26.81 -89.09
C GLN A 99 11.74 25.56 -88.28
N GLN A 100 13.04 25.29 -88.09
CA GLN A 100 13.52 24.19 -87.24
C GLN A 100 13.08 24.37 -85.79
N PHE A 101 13.20 25.58 -85.23
CA PHE A 101 12.76 25.86 -83.86
C PHE A 101 11.25 25.64 -83.71
N VAL A 102 10.45 26.14 -84.65
CA VAL A 102 8.99 25.94 -84.65
C VAL A 102 8.61 24.46 -84.79
N ALA A 103 9.34 23.68 -85.58
CA ALA A 103 9.10 22.24 -85.72
C ALA A 103 9.42 21.46 -84.43
N GLN A 104 10.35 21.96 -83.60
CA GLN A 104 10.69 21.37 -82.30
C GLN A 104 9.72 21.74 -81.17
N LEU A 105 8.84 22.71 -81.39
CA LEU A 105 7.78 23.05 -80.44
C LEU A 105 6.65 22.02 -80.53
N GLU A 106 6.39 21.33 -79.42
CA GLU A 106 5.31 20.35 -79.30
C GLU A 106 3.94 21.02 -79.54
N HIS A 107 3.15 20.50 -80.48
CA HIS A 107 1.94 21.15 -80.98
C HIS A 107 0.73 21.05 -80.03
N ASP A 108 0.79 20.19 -79.02
CA ASP A 108 -0.40 19.78 -78.25
C ASP A 108 -0.84 20.78 -77.16
N HIS A 109 -0.11 21.88 -76.96
CA HIS A 109 -0.42 22.88 -75.91
C HIS A 109 -0.22 24.33 -76.37
N TYR A 110 -0.36 24.64 -77.66
CA TYR A 110 -0.31 26.03 -78.10
C TYR A 110 -1.50 26.83 -77.56
N ASP A 111 -1.23 28.04 -77.09
CA ASP A 111 -2.25 29.08 -77.05
C ASP A 111 -2.83 29.21 -78.48
N PRO A 112 -4.16 29.13 -78.68
CA PRO A 112 -4.78 29.25 -80.00
C PRO A 112 -4.34 30.51 -80.76
N ARG A 113 -4.03 31.59 -80.03
CA ARG A 113 -3.47 32.83 -80.59
C ARG A 113 -2.08 32.61 -81.18
N LEU A 114 -1.23 31.84 -80.50
CA LEU A 114 0.12 31.52 -80.99
C LEU A 114 0.06 30.63 -82.24
N ALA A 115 -0.80 29.61 -82.24
CA ALA A 115 -0.98 28.74 -83.40
C ALA A 115 -1.43 29.54 -84.64
N SER A 116 -2.36 30.48 -84.47
CA SER A 116 -2.81 31.38 -85.54
C SER A 116 -1.67 32.25 -86.09
N VAL A 117 -0.86 32.85 -85.21
CA VAL A 117 0.29 33.67 -85.62
C VAL A 117 1.34 32.83 -86.34
N LEU A 118 1.70 31.66 -85.83
CA LEU A 118 2.66 30.76 -86.48
C LEU A 118 2.19 30.33 -87.87
N SER A 119 0.89 30.02 -88.03
CA SER A 119 0.30 29.71 -89.33
C SER A 119 0.38 30.89 -90.31
N SER A 120 0.07 32.11 -89.85
CA SER A 120 0.16 33.32 -90.66
C SER A 120 1.61 33.60 -91.12
N ILE A 121 2.58 33.37 -90.24
CA ILE A 121 4.01 33.48 -90.58
C ILE A 121 4.38 32.46 -91.65
N GLY A 122 3.99 31.19 -91.50
CA GLY A 122 4.22 30.15 -92.51
C GLY A 122 3.72 30.54 -93.89
N GLN A 123 2.45 30.98 -93.99
CA GLN A 123 1.84 31.43 -95.25
C GLN A 123 2.58 32.61 -95.90
N ARG A 124 3.13 33.53 -95.09
CA ARG A 124 3.96 34.62 -95.60
C ARG A 124 5.29 34.07 -96.09
N MET A 125 5.97 33.21 -95.33
CA MET A 125 7.25 32.62 -95.76
C MET A 125 7.14 31.85 -97.08
N ASP A 126 6.03 31.16 -97.35
CA ASP A 126 5.82 30.46 -98.62
C ASP A 126 5.77 31.42 -99.83
N LYS A 127 5.31 32.66 -99.63
CA LYS A 127 5.21 33.69 -100.68
C LYS A 127 6.52 34.44 -100.93
N ILE A 128 7.53 34.31 -100.06
CA ILE A 128 8.77 35.10 -100.13
C ILE A 128 9.54 34.86 -101.43
N SER A 129 9.51 33.64 -101.95
CA SER A 129 10.21 33.27 -103.19
C SER A 129 9.62 33.96 -104.42
N ASN A 130 8.29 34.09 -104.47
CA ASN A 130 7.59 34.82 -105.53
C ASN A 130 7.91 36.32 -105.45
N MET A 131 7.82 36.89 -104.25
CA MET A 131 8.18 38.28 -103.98
C MET A 131 9.63 38.60 -104.44
N ARG A 132 10.60 37.75 -104.09
CA ARG A 132 12.01 37.89 -104.50
C ARG A 132 12.22 37.77 -106.01
N ARG A 133 11.41 36.96 -106.70
CA ARG A 133 11.46 36.87 -108.18
C ARG A 133 10.97 38.18 -108.79
N ASP A 134 9.85 38.70 -108.33
CA ASP A 134 9.22 39.91 -108.88
C ASP A 134 10.08 41.16 -108.59
N ILE A 135 10.75 41.21 -107.42
CA ILE A 135 11.77 42.24 -107.10
C ILE A 135 12.96 42.18 -108.07
N ARG A 136 13.49 40.99 -108.38
CA ARG A 136 14.62 40.82 -109.31
C ARG A 136 14.25 41.20 -110.74
N GLN A 137 13.01 40.92 -111.15
CA GLN A 137 12.49 41.30 -112.47
C GLN A 137 12.07 42.78 -112.55
N GLN A 138 12.11 43.51 -111.43
CA GLN A 138 11.66 44.91 -111.31
C GLN A 138 10.20 45.13 -111.73
N THR A 139 9.36 44.09 -111.62
CA THR A 139 7.94 44.15 -111.99
C THR A 139 7.04 44.63 -110.87
N LEU A 140 7.58 44.73 -109.65
CA LEU A 140 6.86 45.11 -108.44
C LEU A 140 7.15 46.57 -108.04
N PRO A 141 6.12 47.38 -107.72
CA PRO A 141 6.32 48.69 -107.12
C PRO A 141 7.12 48.62 -105.82
N VAL A 142 8.00 49.61 -105.60
CA VAL A 142 8.84 49.72 -104.39
C VAL A 142 7.98 49.70 -103.11
N GLY A 143 6.82 50.35 -103.13
CA GLY A 143 5.89 50.41 -102.02
C GLY A 143 5.35 49.04 -101.61
N ASP A 144 5.00 48.19 -102.57
CA ASP A 144 4.45 46.85 -102.35
C ASP A 144 5.52 45.91 -101.77
N ALA A 145 6.76 46.00 -102.28
CA ALA A 145 7.89 45.26 -101.74
C ALA A 145 8.16 45.64 -100.27
N ILE A 146 8.17 46.94 -99.96
CA ILE A 146 8.33 47.44 -98.57
C ILE A 146 7.16 46.98 -97.70
N GLY A 147 5.92 47.06 -98.20
CA GLY A 147 4.71 46.65 -97.49
C GLY A 147 4.75 45.19 -97.07
N TYR A 148 5.05 44.29 -98.01
CA TYR A 148 5.14 42.85 -97.74
C TYR A 148 6.11 42.51 -96.60
N TYR A 149 7.35 43.03 -96.65
CA TYR A 149 8.33 42.75 -95.60
C TYR A 149 7.95 43.40 -94.26
N THR A 150 7.40 44.61 -94.28
CA THR A 150 6.93 45.31 -93.07
C THR A 150 5.82 44.53 -92.38
N GLU A 151 4.81 44.06 -93.11
CA GLU A 151 3.76 43.23 -92.54
C GLU A 151 4.29 41.89 -92.02
N THR A 152 5.21 41.27 -92.76
CA THR A 152 5.83 40.00 -92.35
C THR A 152 6.61 40.16 -91.05
N ASN A 153 7.40 41.23 -90.93
CA ASN A 153 8.10 41.57 -89.70
C ASN A 153 7.12 41.87 -88.54
N ALA A 154 6.03 42.58 -88.81
CA ALA A 154 5.02 42.89 -87.80
C ALA A 154 4.37 41.63 -87.21
N VAL A 155 4.03 40.64 -88.05
CA VAL A 155 3.48 39.36 -87.58
C VAL A 155 4.53 38.57 -86.78
N LEU A 156 5.79 38.53 -87.23
CA LEU A 156 6.89 37.90 -86.48
C LEU A 156 7.11 38.55 -85.11
N LEU A 157 7.07 39.87 -85.03
CA LEU A 157 7.18 40.61 -83.76
C LEU A 157 5.94 40.46 -82.87
N GLY A 158 4.78 40.10 -83.45
CA GLY A 158 3.56 39.75 -82.72
C GLY A 158 3.73 38.54 -81.79
N ILE A 159 4.69 37.65 -82.06
CA ILE A 159 5.03 36.53 -81.18
C ILE A 159 5.36 37.06 -79.77
N SER A 160 6.22 38.07 -79.65
CA SER A 160 6.62 38.64 -78.35
C SER A 160 5.45 39.24 -77.57
N SER A 161 4.40 39.71 -78.25
CA SER A 161 3.17 40.20 -77.60
C SER A 161 2.35 39.08 -76.97
N ILE A 162 2.20 37.94 -77.66
CA ILE A 162 1.49 36.78 -77.10
C ILE A 162 2.21 36.29 -75.85
N ILE A 163 3.53 36.18 -75.92
CA ILE A 163 4.39 35.71 -74.83
C ILE A 163 4.24 36.58 -73.58
N SER A 164 4.16 37.90 -73.73
CA SER A 164 3.98 38.82 -72.58
C SER A 164 2.71 38.54 -71.78
N THR A 165 1.67 38.00 -72.43
CA THR A 165 0.37 37.70 -71.80
C THR A 165 0.22 36.25 -71.34
N THR A 166 1.14 35.36 -71.74
CA THR A 166 1.13 33.94 -71.36
C THR A 166 2.00 33.67 -70.14
N ILE A 167 2.98 34.53 -69.85
CA ILE A 167 3.90 34.35 -68.73
C ILE A 167 3.30 34.94 -67.45
N GLU A 168 3.13 34.10 -66.43
CA GLU A 168 2.58 34.50 -65.12
C GLU A 168 3.60 35.17 -64.18
N ASP A 169 4.92 34.94 -64.35
CA ASP A 169 5.94 35.61 -63.53
C ASP A 169 6.00 37.11 -63.89
N PRO A 170 5.67 38.02 -62.96
CA PRO A 170 5.60 39.46 -63.24
C PRO A 170 6.93 40.06 -63.70
N ARG A 171 8.06 39.52 -63.23
CA ARG A 171 9.39 40.02 -63.59
C ARG A 171 9.71 39.67 -65.04
N ILE A 172 9.45 38.42 -65.42
CA ILE A 172 9.67 37.95 -66.80
C ILE A 172 8.67 38.64 -67.74
N SER A 173 7.41 38.77 -67.35
CA SER A 173 6.39 39.49 -68.15
C SER A 173 6.80 40.95 -68.43
N ASN A 174 7.36 41.66 -67.43
CA ASN A 174 7.92 43.00 -67.62
C ASN A 174 9.11 43.00 -68.59
N GLN A 175 10.05 42.06 -68.45
CA GLN A 175 11.20 41.94 -69.35
C GLN A 175 10.78 41.65 -70.81
N VAL A 176 9.78 40.79 -71.02
CA VAL A 176 9.21 40.54 -72.34
C VAL A 176 8.52 41.78 -72.90
N SER A 177 7.82 42.54 -72.04
CA SER A 177 7.18 43.80 -72.42
C SER A 177 8.20 44.85 -72.83
N ALA A 178 9.30 45.00 -72.09
CA ALA A 178 10.42 45.83 -72.49
C ALA A 178 10.99 45.36 -73.85
N TYR A 179 11.35 44.08 -73.96
CA TYR A 179 11.93 43.51 -75.18
C TYR A 179 11.04 43.73 -76.42
N LEU A 180 9.74 43.49 -76.31
CA LEU A 180 8.75 43.75 -77.36
C LEU A 180 8.78 45.22 -77.80
N ASN A 181 8.65 46.16 -76.87
CA ASN A 181 8.61 47.58 -77.19
C ASN A 181 9.91 48.04 -77.84
N PHE A 182 11.06 47.53 -77.39
CA PHE A 182 12.34 47.80 -78.05
C PHE A 182 12.38 47.29 -79.50
N LEU A 183 11.92 46.05 -79.74
CA LEU A 183 11.84 45.48 -81.10
C LEU A 183 10.91 46.29 -82.01
N GLN A 184 9.77 46.74 -81.48
CA GLN A 184 8.83 47.58 -82.21
C GLN A 184 9.47 48.92 -82.58
N SER A 185 10.21 49.57 -81.69
CA SER A 185 10.97 50.80 -81.98
C SER A 185 12.04 50.58 -83.06
N LYS A 186 12.83 49.49 -82.94
CA LYS A 186 13.86 49.09 -83.91
C LYS A 186 13.26 48.86 -85.31
N GLU A 187 12.08 48.24 -85.40
CA GLU A 187 11.40 48.04 -86.68
C GLU A 187 11.00 49.36 -87.34
N ARG A 188 10.51 50.35 -86.59
CA ARG A 188 10.20 51.67 -87.16
C ARG A 188 11.45 52.38 -87.66
N ALA A 189 12.59 52.23 -86.97
CA ALA A 189 13.87 52.72 -87.48
C ALA A 189 14.28 52.05 -88.80
N GLY A 190 13.96 50.75 -88.95
CA GLY A 190 14.14 50.01 -90.20
C GLY A 190 13.24 50.48 -91.34
N ILE A 191 11.98 50.81 -91.06
CA ILE A 191 11.02 51.36 -92.03
C ILE A 191 11.44 52.78 -92.42
N GLU A 192 11.81 53.60 -91.45
CA GLU A 192 12.32 54.96 -91.65
C GLU A 192 13.53 54.97 -92.58
N ARG A 193 14.49 54.04 -92.38
CA ARG A 193 15.63 53.89 -93.30
C ARG A 193 15.16 53.73 -94.74
N ALA A 194 14.20 52.85 -94.99
CA ALA A 194 13.69 52.58 -96.35
C ALA A 194 12.98 53.80 -96.95
N VAL A 195 12.10 54.47 -96.19
CA VAL A 195 11.37 55.66 -96.64
C VAL A 195 12.31 56.81 -96.98
N LEU A 196 13.28 57.09 -96.10
CA LEU A 196 14.24 58.19 -96.32
C LEU A 196 15.30 57.84 -97.38
N SER A 197 15.67 56.57 -97.56
CA SER A 197 16.53 56.18 -98.69
C SER A 197 15.86 56.45 -100.03
N ASN A 198 14.55 56.19 -100.14
CA ASN A 198 13.77 56.54 -101.33
C ASN A 198 13.67 58.06 -101.50
N THR A 199 13.34 58.78 -100.42
CA THR A 199 13.20 60.25 -100.39
C THR A 199 14.48 60.98 -100.81
N PHE A 200 15.63 60.60 -100.24
CA PHE A 200 16.92 61.20 -100.59
C PHE A 200 17.39 60.83 -101.99
N SER A 201 16.98 59.66 -102.52
CA SER A 201 17.28 59.30 -103.91
C SER A 201 16.44 60.08 -104.91
N ALA A 202 15.20 60.42 -104.55
CA ALA A 202 14.29 61.22 -105.37
C ALA A 202 14.51 62.74 -105.22
N GLY A 203 15.21 63.17 -104.18
CA GLY A 203 15.47 64.58 -103.86
C GLY A 203 14.28 65.33 -103.26
N LYS A 204 13.13 64.65 -103.06
CA LYS A 204 11.91 65.19 -102.43
C LYS A 204 11.06 64.06 -101.84
N PHE A 205 10.14 64.39 -100.95
CA PHE A 205 9.14 63.42 -100.46
C PHE A 205 8.11 63.10 -101.55
N ALA A 206 7.74 61.82 -101.69
CA ALA A 206 6.57 61.43 -102.46
C ALA A 206 5.28 61.73 -101.67
N ASN A 207 4.14 61.75 -102.35
CA ASN A 207 2.84 62.00 -101.71
C ASN A 207 2.59 60.99 -100.57
N GLY A 208 2.42 61.48 -99.34
CA GLY A 208 2.19 60.67 -98.14
C GLY A 208 3.45 60.25 -97.37
N ASP A 209 4.64 60.31 -97.97
CA ASP A 209 5.87 59.83 -97.33
C ASP A 209 6.32 60.73 -96.16
N TYR A 210 6.04 62.03 -96.21
CA TYR A 210 6.33 62.94 -95.09
C TYR A 210 5.46 62.63 -93.87
N GLN A 211 4.14 62.45 -94.05
CA GLN A 211 3.24 62.06 -92.95
C GLN A 211 3.66 60.71 -92.35
N LYS A 212 4.03 59.75 -93.20
CA LYS A 212 4.55 58.45 -92.77
C LYS A 212 5.86 58.60 -91.98
N PHE A 213 6.78 59.44 -92.44
CA PHE A 213 8.03 59.72 -91.74
C PHE A 213 7.79 60.30 -90.33
N ILE A 214 6.93 61.32 -90.21
CA ILE A 214 6.57 61.89 -88.89
C ILE A 214 5.95 60.84 -87.97
N THR A 215 5.03 60.02 -88.49
CA THR A 215 4.40 58.93 -87.73
C THR A 215 5.44 57.96 -87.19
N LEU A 216 6.41 57.56 -88.02
CA LEU A 216 7.49 56.66 -87.61
C LEU A 216 8.39 57.26 -86.53
N LEU A 217 8.62 58.58 -86.52
CA LEU A 217 9.37 59.23 -85.44
C LEU A 217 8.61 59.19 -84.12
N SER A 218 7.32 59.54 -84.13
CA SER A 218 6.47 59.51 -82.94
C SER A 218 6.30 58.10 -82.38
N GLU A 219 6.12 57.10 -83.24
CA GLU A 219 6.05 55.69 -82.83
C GLU A 219 7.36 55.24 -82.19
N GLN A 220 8.53 55.59 -82.76
CA GLN A 220 9.83 55.23 -82.19
C GLN A 220 10.00 55.78 -80.77
N VAL A 221 9.61 57.03 -80.53
CA VAL A 221 9.67 57.67 -79.20
C VAL A 221 8.73 56.98 -78.24
N THR A 222 7.49 56.71 -78.67
CA THR A 222 6.48 56.05 -77.83
C THR A 222 6.95 54.68 -77.37
N TYR A 223 7.40 53.84 -78.30
CA TYR A 223 7.91 52.52 -77.98
C TYR A 223 9.17 52.57 -77.11
N MET A 224 10.03 53.58 -77.28
CA MET A 224 11.23 53.70 -76.44
C MET A 224 10.89 54.14 -75.01
N ASN A 225 9.89 55.01 -74.83
CA ASN A 225 9.42 55.40 -73.50
C ASN A 225 8.83 54.20 -72.76
N VAL A 226 7.94 53.44 -73.41
CA VAL A 226 7.36 52.22 -72.81
C VAL A 226 8.44 51.17 -72.55
N PHE A 227 9.47 51.06 -73.40
CA PHE A 227 10.62 50.22 -73.10
C PHE A 227 11.28 50.62 -71.78
N VAL A 228 11.57 51.92 -71.58
CA VAL A 228 12.22 52.41 -70.35
C VAL A 228 11.36 52.16 -69.11
N ASP A 229 10.03 52.25 -69.21
CA ASP A 229 9.10 51.99 -68.10
C ASP A 229 9.16 50.53 -67.59
N PHE A 230 9.45 49.57 -68.48
CA PHE A 230 9.56 48.14 -68.14
C PHE A 230 11.01 47.64 -68.04
N ALA A 231 11.99 48.40 -68.52
CA ALA A 231 13.39 48.03 -68.53
C ALA A 231 13.97 48.00 -67.11
N SER A 232 14.89 47.08 -66.86
CA SER A 232 15.68 47.14 -65.63
C SER A 232 16.57 48.39 -65.62
N PRO A 233 17.02 48.87 -64.44
CA PRO A 233 17.98 49.97 -64.36
C PRO A 233 19.27 49.71 -65.15
N THR A 234 19.72 48.45 -65.22
CA THR A 234 20.88 48.04 -66.01
C THR A 234 20.62 48.11 -67.51
N GLN A 235 19.42 47.75 -67.96
CA GLN A 235 19.01 47.87 -69.36
C GLN A 235 18.83 49.34 -69.78
N ALA A 236 18.24 50.18 -68.94
CA ALA A 236 18.11 51.62 -69.19
C ALA A 236 19.50 52.28 -69.34
N ALA A 237 20.43 52.01 -68.43
CA ALA A 237 21.80 52.54 -68.52
C ALA A 237 22.57 52.03 -69.75
N ALA A 238 22.30 50.80 -70.19
CA ALA A 238 22.87 50.25 -71.42
C ALA A 238 22.25 50.89 -72.68
N LEU A 239 20.96 51.21 -72.66
CA LEU A 239 20.31 51.96 -73.74
C LEU A 239 20.92 53.36 -73.90
N ASP A 240 21.21 54.07 -72.80
CA ASP A 240 21.83 55.40 -72.83
C ASP A 240 23.12 55.40 -73.66
N LYS A 241 23.98 54.39 -73.50
CA LYS A 241 25.22 54.25 -74.27
C LYS A 241 24.96 54.03 -75.76
N VAL A 242 23.87 53.34 -76.11
CA VAL A 242 23.48 53.05 -77.50
C VAL A 242 22.96 54.30 -78.19
N VAL A 243 22.13 55.11 -77.51
CA VAL A 243 21.52 56.30 -78.10
C VAL A 243 22.47 57.52 -78.21
N THR A 244 23.64 57.45 -77.57
CA THR A 244 24.74 58.43 -77.71
C THR A 244 25.74 58.10 -78.82
N GLY A 245 25.57 56.97 -79.54
CA GLY A 245 26.48 56.57 -80.61
C GLY A 245 26.55 57.57 -81.77
N GLN A 246 27.70 57.59 -82.47
CA GLN A 246 27.94 58.49 -83.60
C GLN A 246 26.87 58.35 -84.70
N ASP A 247 26.55 57.12 -85.12
CA ASP A 247 25.51 56.86 -86.13
C ASP A 247 24.11 57.33 -85.67
N VAL A 248 23.80 57.26 -84.37
CA VAL A 248 22.52 57.77 -83.83
C VAL A 248 22.46 59.29 -83.93
N THR A 249 23.56 59.96 -83.59
CA THR A 249 23.70 61.42 -83.70
C THR A 249 23.62 61.88 -85.16
N ASP A 250 24.28 61.17 -86.08
CA ASP A 250 24.23 61.48 -87.51
C ASP A 250 22.83 61.23 -88.11
N VAL A 251 22.13 60.17 -87.70
CA VAL A 251 20.72 59.97 -88.05
C VAL A 251 19.85 61.14 -87.55
N LYS A 252 20.03 61.60 -86.30
CA LYS A 252 19.31 62.77 -85.77
C LYS A 252 19.55 64.01 -86.62
N ARG A 253 20.79 64.27 -87.04
CA ARG A 253 21.13 65.38 -87.94
C ARG A 253 20.47 65.26 -89.31
N MET A 254 20.52 64.08 -89.94
CA MET A 254 19.87 63.86 -91.25
C MET A 254 18.34 63.94 -91.17
N ARG A 255 17.74 63.52 -90.04
CA ARG A 255 16.31 63.72 -89.77
C ARG A 255 15.94 65.20 -89.74
N GLN A 256 16.74 66.05 -89.08
CA GLN A 256 16.49 67.49 -89.03
C GLN A 256 16.47 68.11 -90.43
N ILE A 257 17.36 67.68 -91.32
CA ILE A 257 17.38 68.13 -92.72
C ILE A 257 16.11 67.65 -93.45
N ALA A 258 15.72 66.39 -93.28
CA ALA A 258 14.48 65.86 -93.87
C ALA A 258 13.23 66.60 -93.36
N LEU A 259 13.20 67.02 -92.09
CA LEU A 259 12.08 67.75 -91.50
C LEU A 259 11.87 69.14 -92.11
N GLN A 260 12.90 69.75 -92.69
CA GLN A 260 12.84 71.09 -93.32
C GLN A 260 12.11 71.10 -94.67
N GLN A 261 11.77 69.94 -95.24
CA GLN A 261 11.01 69.79 -96.50
C GLN A 261 11.56 70.60 -97.69
N GLN A 262 12.88 70.71 -97.81
CA GLN A 262 13.52 71.38 -98.94
C GLN A 262 13.60 70.46 -100.17
N ASP A 263 13.53 71.04 -101.37
CA ASP A 263 13.92 70.33 -102.59
C ASP A 263 15.44 70.15 -102.62
N ASN A 264 15.88 68.92 -102.87
CA ASN A 264 17.29 68.49 -102.82
C ASN A 264 17.95 68.63 -101.44
N PHE A 265 17.88 67.57 -100.64
CA PHE A 265 18.39 67.51 -99.26
C PHE A 265 19.92 67.54 -99.10
N GLY A 266 20.70 67.50 -100.18
CA GLY A 266 22.18 67.46 -100.10
C GLY A 266 22.76 66.21 -99.44
N ILE A 267 21.96 65.16 -99.24
CA ILE A 267 22.37 63.89 -98.64
C ILE A 267 22.28 62.80 -99.70
N ALA A 268 23.38 62.09 -99.93
CA ALA A 268 23.35 60.92 -100.81
C ALA A 268 22.55 59.79 -100.16
N ALA A 269 21.61 59.19 -100.89
CA ALA A 269 20.80 58.07 -100.40
C ALA A 269 21.64 56.89 -99.87
N THR A 270 22.82 56.65 -100.47
CA THR A 270 23.79 55.64 -100.02
C THR A 270 24.44 56.00 -98.69
N GLN A 271 24.71 57.29 -98.44
CA GLN A 271 25.24 57.77 -97.17
C GLN A 271 24.21 57.63 -96.05
N TRP A 272 22.97 58.06 -96.27
CA TRP A 272 21.87 57.84 -95.31
C TRP A 272 21.69 56.35 -95.02
N PHE A 273 21.64 55.51 -96.06
CA PHE A 273 21.48 54.06 -95.90
C PHE A 273 22.59 53.47 -95.03
N LYS A 274 23.86 53.90 -95.22
CA LYS A 274 25.00 53.46 -94.41
C LYS A 274 24.85 53.86 -92.94
N VAL A 275 24.59 55.14 -92.64
CA VAL A 275 24.47 55.65 -91.26
C VAL A 275 23.26 55.05 -90.55
N ALA A 276 22.10 55.00 -91.21
CA ALA A 276 20.90 54.39 -90.64
C ALA A 276 21.09 52.88 -90.39
N THR A 277 21.84 52.19 -91.25
CA THR A 277 22.22 50.79 -91.01
C THR A 277 23.17 50.64 -89.82
N GLY A 278 24.13 51.57 -89.65
CA GLY A 278 25.00 51.63 -88.48
C GLY A 278 24.22 51.77 -87.16
N ARG A 279 23.26 52.70 -87.10
CA ARG A 279 22.33 52.83 -85.96
C ARG A 279 21.52 51.55 -85.71
N ILE A 280 20.97 50.92 -86.75
CA ILE A 280 20.21 49.67 -86.59
C ILE A 280 21.11 48.54 -86.08
N ASN A 281 22.38 48.48 -86.49
CA ASN A 281 23.34 47.51 -85.97
C ASN A 281 23.65 47.76 -84.48
N GLN A 282 23.76 49.01 -84.05
CA GLN A 282 23.89 49.35 -82.62
C GLN A 282 22.64 48.92 -81.83
N LEU A 283 21.44 49.18 -82.36
CA LEU A 283 20.19 48.70 -81.77
C LEU A 283 20.11 47.16 -81.75
N LYS A 284 20.66 46.47 -82.77
CA LYS A 284 20.73 45.00 -82.81
C LYS A 284 21.70 44.44 -81.77
N ALA A 285 22.83 45.09 -81.52
CA ALA A 285 23.74 44.69 -80.45
C ALA A 285 23.04 44.77 -79.08
N PHE A 286 22.28 45.84 -78.85
CA PHE A 286 21.49 46.00 -77.63
C PHE A 286 20.33 45.00 -77.53
N GLU A 287 19.63 44.73 -78.63
CA GLU A 287 18.63 43.67 -78.70
C GLU A 287 19.18 42.31 -78.28
N ASN A 288 20.38 41.95 -78.74
CA ASN A 288 21.00 40.67 -78.39
C ASN A 288 21.26 40.59 -76.87
N LEU A 289 21.69 41.70 -76.26
CA LEU A 289 21.86 41.79 -74.81
C LEU A 289 20.51 41.63 -74.07
N LEU A 290 19.45 42.28 -74.56
CA LEU A 290 18.10 42.12 -73.98
C LEU A 290 17.58 40.68 -74.10
N ALA A 291 17.80 40.06 -75.26
CA ALA A 291 17.42 38.67 -75.53
C ALA A 291 18.17 37.69 -74.62
N GLU A 292 19.48 37.85 -74.45
CA GLU A 292 20.31 37.04 -73.58
C GLU A 292 19.88 37.16 -72.11
N GLN A 293 19.65 38.39 -71.64
CA GLN A 293 19.18 38.63 -70.28
C GLN A 293 17.79 38.06 -70.01
N LEU A 294 16.88 38.13 -70.98
CA LEU A 294 15.54 37.54 -70.88
C LEU A 294 15.62 36.02 -70.78
N VAL A 295 16.38 35.36 -71.67
CA VAL A 295 16.56 33.89 -71.64
C VAL A 295 17.21 33.45 -70.33
N GLN A 296 18.25 34.14 -69.88
CA GLN A 296 18.90 33.83 -68.60
C GLN A 296 17.94 33.99 -67.42
N SER A 297 17.13 35.05 -67.39
CA SER A 297 16.16 35.27 -66.31
C SER A 297 15.08 34.18 -66.26
N ILE A 298 14.66 33.68 -67.43
CA ILE A 298 13.74 32.55 -67.52
C ILE A 298 14.39 31.25 -67.04
N ASP A 299 15.64 30.99 -67.43
CA ASP A 299 16.39 29.80 -67.00
C ASP A 299 16.61 29.78 -65.48
N ASP A 300 17.00 30.92 -64.90
CA ASP A 300 17.19 31.08 -63.46
C ASP A 300 15.88 30.89 -62.70
N ALA A 301 14.77 31.47 -63.19
CA ALA A 301 13.45 31.30 -62.58
C ALA A 301 12.96 29.84 -62.65
N LYS A 302 13.22 29.13 -63.76
CA LYS A 302 12.92 27.71 -63.90
C LYS A 302 13.76 26.87 -62.93
N ALA A 303 15.07 27.12 -62.84
CA ALA A 303 15.96 26.42 -61.92
C ALA A 303 15.53 26.61 -60.45
N ALA A 304 15.14 27.84 -60.08
CA ALA A 304 14.59 28.13 -58.76
C ALA A 304 13.27 27.38 -58.50
N ALA A 305 12.37 27.32 -59.49
CA ALA A 305 11.13 26.55 -59.37
C ALA A 305 11.38 25.04 -59.17
N VAL A 306 12.34 24.46 -59.89
CA VAL A 306 12.76 23.05 -59.68
C VAL A 306 13.30 22.84 -58.27
N SER A 307 14.24 23.67 -57.84
CA SER A 307 14.86 23.57 -56.51
C SER A 307 13.81 23.70 -55.38
N ASN A 308 12.92 24.69 -55.48
CA ASN A 308 11.84 24.89 -54.51
C ASN A 308 10.90 23.69 -54.43
N LEU A 309 10.53 23.09 -55.57
CA LEU A 309 9.69 21.90 -55.60
C LEU A 309 10.40 20.69 -54.95
N GLN A 310 11.69 20.50 -55.23
CA GLN A 310 12.49 19.43 -54.62
C GLN A 310 12.61 19.59 -53.10
N TRP A 311 12.91 20.78 -52.62
CA TRP A 311 12.97 21.08 -51.18
C TRP A 311 11.63 20.90 -50.49
N LEU A 312 10.54 21.38 -51.10
CA LEU A 312 9.19 21.19 -50.58
C LEU A 312 8.87 19.70 -50.42
N ILE A 313 9.14 18.88 -51.43
CA ILE A 313 8.90 17.43 -51.39
C ILE A 313 9.77 16.77 -50.32
N ALA A 314 11.07 17.08 -50.28
CA ALA A 314 12.01 16.49 -49.31
C ALA A 314 11.63 16.82 -47.86
N LEU A 315 11.32 18.08 -47.57
CA LEU A 315 10.93 18.53 -46.23
C LEU A 315 9.56 17.95 -45.82
N SER A 316 8.61 17.90 -46.75
CA SER A 316 7.29 17.30 -46.52
C SER A 316 7.41 15.80 -46.21
N ALA A 317 8.25 15.07 -46.95
CA ALA A 317 8.51 13.65 -46.71
C ALA A 317 9.18 13.42 -45.34
N LEU A 318 10.16 14.24 -44.96
CA LEU A 318 10.82 14.17 -43.66
C LEU A 318 9.83 14.40 -42.51
N MET A 319 9.01 15.45 -42.60
CA MET A 319 8.02 15.77 -41.56
C MET A 319 6.96 14.66 -41.43
N LEU A 320 6.53 14.07 -42.55
CA LEU A 320 5.61 12.94 -42.54
C LEU A 320 6.23 11.71 -41.87
N MET A 321 7.50 11.39 -42.17
CA MET A 321 8.23 10.28 -41.54
C MET A 321 8.40 10.48 -40.03
N ILE A 322 8.76 11.67 -39.58
CA ILE A 322 8.87 11.99 -38.15
C ILE A 322 7.52 11.82 -37.45
N SER A 323 6.44 12.35 -38.03
CA SER A 323 5.09 12.26 -37.47
C SER A 323 4.60 10.82 -37.35
N LEU A 324 4.81 10.00 -38.39
CA LEU A 324 4.47 8.57 -38.37
C LEU A 324 5.31 7.79 -37.35
N SER A 325 6.60 8.07 -37.28
CA SER A 325 7.53 7.40 -36.34
C SER A 325 7.16 7.71 -34.89
N LEU A 326 6.91 8.98 -34.57
CA LEU A 326 6.50 9.40 -33.23
C LEU A 326 5.15 8.78 -32.84
N SER A 327 4.18 8.79 -33.76
CA SER A 327 2.87 8.15 -33.55
C SER A 327 3.01 6.64 -33.28
N PHE A 328 3.88 5.95 -34.02
CA PHE A 328 4.14 4.53 -33.83
C PHE A 328 4.79 4.21 -32.46
N ILE A 329 5.79 5.01 -32.05
CA ILE A 329 6.47 4.84 -30.75
C ILE A 329 5.48 5.02 -29.60
N LEU A 330 4.68 6.09 -29.61
CA LEU A 330 3.70 6.38 -28.56
C LEU A 330 2.61 5.29 -28.48
N LEU A 331 2.06 4.87 -29.62
CA LEU A 331 1.07 3.79 -29.67
C LEU A 331 1.62 2.47 -29.13
N ARG A 332 2.90 2.16 -29.43
CA ARG A 332 3.55 0.94 -28.94
C ARG A 332 3.81 1.00 -27.43
N GLN A 333 4.33 2.12 -26.92
CA GLN A 333 4.61 2.28 -25.49
C GLN A 333 3.33 2.18 -24.63
N ILE A 334 2.29 2.94 -25.00
CA ILE A 334 0.99 2.90 -24.30
C ILE A 334 0.39 1.50 -24.36
N GLY A 335 0.42 0.86 -25.54
CA GLY A 335 -0.11 -0.49 -25.72
C GLY A 335 0.61 -1.54 -24.87
N GLN A 336 1.93 -1.47 -24.74
CA GLN A 336 2.71 -2.41 -23.93
C GLN A 336 2.44 -2.25 -22.42
N GLN A 337 2.39 -1.01 -21.92
CA GLN A 337 2.14 -0.74 -20.50
C GLN A 337 0.74 -1.21 -20.07
N ILE A 338 -0.30 -0.91 -20.87
CA ILE A 338 -1.67 -1.37 -20.62
C ILE A 338 -1.75 -2.90 -20.62
N ASN A 339 -1.06 -3.56 -21.55
CA ASN A 339 -1.10 -5.01 -21.63
C ASN A 339 -0.42 -5.67 -20.42
N SER A 340 0.69 -5.10 -19.94
CA SER A 340 1.35 -5.59 -18.72
C SER A 340 0.48 -5.44 -17.47
N LEU A 341 -0.22 -4.31 -17.34
CA LEU A 341 -1.19 -4.08 -16.25
C LEU A 341 -2.35 -5.08 -16.33
N SER A 342 -2.95 -5.23 -17.51
CA SER A 342 -4.06 -6.16 -17.74
C SER A 342 -3.68 -7.61 -17.44
N GLN A 343 -2.47 -8.03 -17.84
CA GLN A 343 -2.00 -9.38 -17.59
C GLN A 343 -1.77 -9.63 -16.10
N ALA A 344 -1.12 -8.70 -15.38
CA ALA A 344 -0.92 -8.83 -13.94
C ALA A 344 -2.25 -8.83 -13.18
N MET A 345 -3.21 -7.99 -13.57
CA MET A 345 -4.57 -8.01 -13.02
C MET A 345 -5.28 -9.34 -13.26
N MET A 346 -5.16 -9.92 -14.46
CA MET A 346 -5.72 -11.23 -14.77
C MET A 346 -5.09 -12.34 -13.94
N GLU A 347 -3.77 -12.32 -13.72
CA GLU A 347 -3.09 -13.30 -12.86
C GLU A 347 -3.58 -13.21 -11.41
N VAL A 348 -3.75 -12.00 -10.86
CA VAL A 348 -4.33 -11.80 -9.53
C VAL A 348 -5.79 -12.29 -9.47
N GLN A 349 -6.61 -11.98 -10.48
CA GLN A 349 -8.05 -12.26 -10.45
C GLN A 349 -8.41 -13.72 -10.76
N GLN A 350 -7.71 -14.37 -11.69
CA GLN A 350 -8.04 -15.73 -12.14
C GLN A 350 -7.24 -16.81 -11.41
N GLN A 351 -6.01 -16.51 -11.02
CA GLN A 351 -5.10 -17.48 -10.40
C GLN A 351 -4.86 -17.18 -8.92
N SER A 352 -5.46 -16.11 -8.38
CA SER A 352 -5.22 -15.63 -7.01
C SER A 352 -3.72 -15.42 -6.74
N ASN A 353 -2.96 -15.07 -7.79
CA ASN A 353 -1.51 -14.96 -7.72
C ASN A 353 -1.10 -13.55 -7.26
N LEU A 354 -0.87 -13.39 -5.97
CA LEU A 354 -0.41 -12.14 -5.36
C LEU A 354 1.09 -11.90 -5.53
N THR A 355 1.82 -12.80 -6.21
CA THR A 355 3.21 -12.55 -6.67
C THR A 355 3.27 -11.87 -8.03
N ALA A 356 2.15 -11.81 -8.77
CA ALA A 356 2.08 -11.16 -10.07
C ALA A 356 2.40 -9.66 -9.96
N ARG A 357 3.18 -9.14 -10.92
CA ARG A 357 3.59 -7.73 -10.95
C ARG A 357 3.43 -7.16 -12.36
N ALA A 358 2.89 -5.95 -12.45
CA ALA A 358 2.89 -5.17 -13.67
C ALA A 358 4.30 -4.58 -13.87
N LYS A 359 4.88 -4.71 -15.07
CA LYS A 359 6.17 -4.09 -15.40
C LYS A 359 5.98 -2.58 -15.51
N GLN A 360 6.86 -1.82 -14.86
CA GLN A 360 6.90 -0.37 -15.01
C GLN A 360 7.81 -0.02 -16.21
N LEU A 361 7.23 0.16 -17.39
CA LEU A 361 7.97 0.46 -18.63
C LEU A 361 8.15 1.96 -18.86
N SER A 362 7.41 2.81 -18.13
CA SER A 362 7.40 4.26 -18.25
C SER A 362 7.41 4.94 -16.87
N LYS A 363 7.69 6.26 -16.87
CA LYS A 363 7.61 7.14 -15.68
C LYS A 363 6.41 8.09 -15.73
N ASP A 364 5.52 7.88 -16.69
CA ASP A 364 4.29 8.65 -16.87
C ASP A 364 3.16 8.11 -15.97
N GLU A 365 1.95 8.62 -16.15
CA GLU A 365 0.77 8.25 -15.36
C GLU A 365 0.48 6.74 -15.41
N LEU A 366 0.79 6.06 -16.53
CA LEU A 366 0.60 4.60 -16.64
C LEU A 366 1.70 3.82 -15.92
N GLY A 367 2.91 4.39 -15.83
CA GLY A 367 4.00 3.86 -15.04
C GLY A 367 3.73 3.95 -13.54
N VAL A 368 3.22 5.09 -13.07
CA VAL A 368 2.78 5.28 -11.68
C VAL A 368 1.64 4.32 -11.34
N LEU A 369 0.64 4.19 -12.20
CA LEU A 369 -0.47 3.25 -11.99
C LEU A 369 0.00 1.79 -11.84
N ALA A 370 1.05 1.38 -12.57
CA ALA A 370 1.64 0.06 -12.40
C ALA A 370 2.38 -0.09 -11.05
N ALA A 371 3.04 0.96 -10.57
CA ALA A 371 3.66 0.96 -9.25
C ALA A 371 2.60 0.86 -8.13
N ASP A 372 1.55 1.69 -8.20
CA ASP A 372 0.46 1.69 -7.23
C ASP A 372 -0.28 0.33 -7.20
N PHE A 373 -0.50 -0.27 -8.37
CA PHE A 373 -1.05 -1.62 -8.47
C PHE A 373 -0.14 -2.65 -7.77
N ASN A 374 1.18 -2.59 -8.00
CA ASN A 374 2.12 -3.51 -7.37
C ASN A 374 2.18 -3.34 -5.83
N GLU A 375 2.06 -2.11 -5.34
CA GLU A 375 2.00 -1.82 -3.91
C GLU A 375 0.71 -2.38 -3.29
N MET A 376 -0.44 -2.15 -3.94
CA MET A 376 -1.72 -2.73 -3.53
C MET A 376 -1.65 -4.26 -3.46
N VAL A 377 -1.12 -4.92 -4.50
CA VAL A 377 -0.96 -6.38 -4.50
C VAL A 377 -0.03 -6.85 -3.37
N THR A 378 1.04 -6.12 -3.09
CA THR A 378 1.96 -6.42 -1.97
C THR A 378 1.26 -6.27 -0.61
N HIS A 379 0.41 -5.26 -0.45
CA HIS A 379 -0.37 -5.07 0.76
C HIS A 379 -1.36 -6.21 0.97
N VAL A 380 -2.08 -6.62 -0.08
CA VAL A 380 -3.00 -7.77 -0.04
C VAL A 380 -2.25 -9.07 0.25
N ALA A 381 -1.06 -9.28 -0.34
CA ALA A 381 -0.19 -10.42 -0.04
C ALA A 381 0.17 -10.49 1.45
N SER A 382 0.60 -9.36 2.03
CA SER A 382 0.92 -9.26 3.46
C SER A 382 -0.28 -9.55 4.37
N LEU A 383 -1.45 -8.98 4.06
CA LEU A 383 -2.69 -9.26 4.81
C LEU A 383 -3.06 -10.74 4.75
N THR A 384 -2.96 -11.36 3.58
CA THR A 384 -3.23 -12.79 3.36
C THR A 384 -2.28 -13.65 4.20
N SER A 385 -0.97 -13.34 4.21
CA SER A 385 0.02 -14.02 5.06
C SER A 385 -0.27 -13.87 6.56
N ASN A 386 -0.66 -12.68 7.01
CA ASN A 386 -1.01 -12.43 8.42
C ASN A 386 -2.25 -13.23 8.85
N VAL A 387 -3.28 -13.33 8.01
CA VAL A 387 -4.46 -14.16 8.31
C VAL A 387 -4.06 -15.64 8.38
N ARG A 388 -3.19 -16.12 7.48
CA ARG A 388 -2.70 -17.50 7.51
C ARG A 388 -2.00 -17.83 8.83
N ASN A 389 -1.09 -16.96 9.27
CA ASN A 389 -0.38 -17.13 10.54
C ASN A 389 -1.33 -17.10 11.73
N ALA A 390 -2.29 -16.15 11.73
CA ALA A 390 -3.30 -16.06 12.78
C ALA A 390 -4.18 -17.32 12.86
N SER A 391 -4.58 -17.90 11.72
CA SER A 391 -5.31 -19.17 11.68
C SER A 391 -4.50 -20.32 12.29
N HIS A 392 -3.20 -20.40 11.98
CA HIS A 392 -2.32 -21.43 12.54
C HIS A 392 -2.14 -21.28 14.06
N ASP A 393 -1.97 -20.06 14.56
CA ASP A 393 -1.92 -19.78 16.00
C ASP A 393 -3.25 -20.15 16.68
N LEU A 394 -4.38 -19.91 16.02
CA LEU A 394 -5.71 -20.28 16.52
C LEU A 394 -5.86 -21.80 16.67
N VAL A 395 -5.40 -22.58 15.68
CA VAL A 395 -5.36 -24.05 15.77
C VAL A 395 -4.52 -24.52 16.97
N LYS A 396 -3.38 -23.88 17.22
CA LYS A 396 -2.54 -24.20 18.38
C LYS A 396 -3.25 -23.91 19.71
N ILE A 397 -3.87 -22.73 19.83
CA ILE A 397 -4.64 -22.34 21.03
C ILE A 397 -5.79 -23.31 21.28
N VAL A 398 -6.50 -23.75 20.24
CA VAL A 398 -7.57 -24.74 20.34
C VAL A 398 -7.06 -26.08 20.88
N SER A 399 -5.88 -26.53 20.43
CA SER A 399 -5.24 -27.75 20.94
C SER A 399 -4.87 -27.63 22.43
N GLU A 400 -4.37 -26.47 22.85
CA GLU A 400 -4.09 -26.17 24.25
C GLU A 400 -5.38 -26.17 25.09
N ILE A 401 -6.46 -25.55 24.61
CA ILE A 401 -7.78 -25.58 25.28
C ILE A 401 -8.26 -27.03 25.44
N SER A 402 -8.16 -27.86 24.39
CA SER A 402 -8.57 -29.27 24.45
C SER A 402 -7.80 -30.03 25.53
N THR A 403 -6.50 -29.80 25.64
CA THR A 403 -5.64 -30.39 26.67
C THR A 403 -6.06 -29.95 28.07
N ILE A 404 -6.22 -28.63 28.29
CA ILE A 404 -6.67 -28.06 29.57
C ILE A 404 -8.03 -28.63 29.98
N THR A 405 -8.97 -28.74 29.04
CA THR A 405 -10.32 -29.21 29.33
C THR A 405 -10.32 -30.68 29.78
N ASN A 406 -9.44 -31.51 29.21
CA ASN A 406 -9.25 -32.89 29.65
C ASN A 406 -8.64 -32.96 31.06
N THR A 407 -7.69 -32.09 31.37
CA THR A 407 -7.13 -31.97 32.73
C THR A 407 -8.20 -31.58 33.74
N VAL A 408 -9.05 -30.58 33.42
CA VAL A 408 -10.16 -30.17 34.28
C VAL A 408 -11.16 -31.30 34.51
N ASP A 409 -11.53 -32.08 33.49
CA ASP A 409 -12.41 -33.26 33.67
C ASP A 409 -11.82 -34.27 34.67
N GLN A 410 -10.51 -34.51 34.61
CA GLN A 410 -9.82 -35.41 35.52
C GLN A 410 -9.76 -34.85 36.95
N GLU A 411 -9.46 -33.56 37.12
CA GLU A 411 -9.42 -32.89 38.42
C GLU A 411 -10.80 -32.86 39.08
N VAL A 412 -11.86 -32.58 38.33
CA VAL A 412 -13.24 -32.60 38.82
C VAL A 412 -13.61 -33.99 39.34
N ARG A 413 -13.30 -35.07 38.60
CA ARG A 413 -13.56 -36.44 39.05
C ARG A 413 -12.82 -36.78 40.34
N SER A 414 -11.54 -36.38 40.43
CA SER A 414 -10.75 -36.58 41.64
C SER A 414 -11.32 -35.79 42.83
N GLY A 415 -11.72 -34.54 42.59
CA GLY A 415 -12.32 -33.66 43.60
C GLY A 415 -13.64 -34.21 44.14
N LEU A 416 -14.52 -34.71 43.26
CA LEU A 416 -15.77 -35.37 43.65
C LEU A 416 -15.51 -36.59 44.54
N SER A 417 -14.57 -37.45 44.16
CA SER A 417 -14.21 -38.63 44.96
C SER A 417 -13.64 -38.25 46.33
N GLN A 418 -12.81 -37.21 46.41
CA GLN A 418 -12.31 -36.69 47.68
C GLN A 418 -13.43 -36.13 48.56
N THR A 419 -14.39 -35.40 47.98
CA THR A 419 -15.56 -34.92 48.76
C THR A 419 -16.41 -36.06 49.29
N GLU A 420 -16.58 -37.15 48.53
CA GLU A 420 -17.28 -38.35 49.02
C GLU A 420 -16.56 -38.98 50.22
N GLN A 421 -15.23 -39.10 50.17
CA GLN A 421 -14.45 -39.62 51.29
C GLN A 421 -14.55 -38.73 52.54
N VAL A 422 -14.50 -37.41 52.37
CA VAL A 422 -14.66 -36.48 53.50
C VAL A 422 -16.07 -36.56 54.08
N ALA A 423 -17.10 -36.71 53.25
CA ALA A 423 -18.47 -36.91 53.71
C ALA A 423 -18.62 -38.17 54.56
N VAL A 424 -17.94 -39.27 54.20
CA VAL A 424 -17.89 -40.49 55.03
C VAL A 424 -17.21 -40.20 56.38
N ALA A 425 -16.05 -39.55 56.37
CA ALA A 425 -15.32 -39.22 57.60
C ALA A 425 -16.10 -38.28 58.53
N ILE A 426 -16.90 -37.37 57.98
CA ILE A 426 -17.81 -36.49 58.73
C ILE A 426 -18.89 -37.29 59.47
N ASN A 427 -19.51 -38.27 58.79
CA ASN A 427 -20.50 -39.15 59.42
C ASN A 427 -19.87 -39.98 60.56
N GLU A 428 -18.64 -40.49 60.37
CA GLU A 428 -17.92 -41.18 61.45
C GLU A 428 -17.58 -40.24 62.62
N MET A 429 -17.22 -38.99 62.33
CA MET A 429 -16.95 -37.97 63.34
C MET A 429 -18.20 -37.59 64.13
N GLU A 430 -19.36 -37.49 63.47
CA GLU A 430 -20.65 -37.25 64.13
C GLU A 430 -20.97 -38.36 65.13
N ALA A 431 -20.79 -39.63 64.73
CA ALA A 431 -20.98 -40.77 65.61
C ALA A 431 -20.03 -40.73 66.82
N ALA A 432 -18.75 -40.40 66.60
CA ALA A 432 -17.76 -40.29 67.68
C ALA A 432 -18.10 -39.15 68.67
N VAL A 433 -18.56 -38.00 68.17
CA VAL A 433 -19.00 -36.87 69.01
C VAL A 433 -20.21 -37.28 69.88
N GLN A 434 -21.19 -38.00 69.32
CA GLN A 434 -22.32 -38.52 70.10
C GLN A 434 -21.88 -39.52 71.18
N GLU A 435 -20.92 -40.40 70.87
CA GLU A 435 -20.37 -41.36 71.82
C GLU A 435 -19.65 -40.66 72.98
N VAL A 436 -18.85 -39.62 72.70
CA VAL A 436 -18.18 -38.82 73.73
C VAL A 436 -19.20 -38.09 74.62
N ALA A 437 -20.27 -37.54 74.05
CA ALA A 437 -21.35 -36.91 74.81
C ALA A 437 -22.00 -37.91 75.79
N ALA A 438 -22.31 -39.11 75.31
CA ALA A 438 -22.87 -40.18 76.14
C ALA A 438 -21.91 -40.61 77.26
N ASN A 439 -20.61 -40.70 76.97
CA ASN A 439 -19.58 -41.04 77.96
C ASN A 439 -19.41 -39.95 79.03
N CYS A 440 -19.49 -38.67 78.68
CA CYS A 440 -19.47 -37.56 79.64
C CYS A 440 -20.66 -37.64 80.61
N ALA A 441 -21.87 -37.86 80.08
CA ALA A 441 -23.07 -38.02 80.88
C ALA A 441 -22.99 -39.23 81.82
N GLY A 442 -22.53 -40.38 81.32
CA GLY A 442 -22.35 -41.58 82.12
C GLY A 442 -21.28 -41.45 83.20
N THR A 443 -20.20 -40.70 82.93
CA THR A 443 -19.13 -40.46 83.91
C THR A 443 -19.59 -39.50 85.01
N ALA A 444 -20.36 -38.46 84.68
CA ALA A 444 -20.93 -37.53 85.66
C ALA A 444 -21.86 -38.25 86.66
N ASP A 445 -22.67 -39.20 86.19
CA ASP A 445 -23.53 -40.02 87.05
C ASP A 445 -22.71 -40.90 88.00
N LYS A 446 -21.66 -41.58 87.49
CA LYS A 446 -20.75 -42.38 88.33
C LYS A 446 -20.01 -41.56 89.39
N SER A 447 -19.55 -40.34 89.04
CA SER A 447 -18.92 -39.43 89.99
C SER A 447 -19.89 -39.00 91.10
N ARG A 448 -21.17 -38.76 90.76
CA ARG A 448 -22.21 -38.45 91.76
C ARG A 448 -22.44 -39.63 92.72
N GLN A 449 -22.56 -40.85 92.18
CA GLN A 449 -22.71 -42.06 93.00
C GLN A 449 -21.53 -42.28 93.95
N ALA A 450 -20.29 -42.05 93.49
CA ALA A 450 -19.09 -42.15 94.33
C ALA A 450 -19.07 -41.12 95.46
N ASN A 451 -19.50 -39.89 95.17
CA ASN A 451 -19.65 -38.83 96.15
C ASN A 451 -20.69 -39.17 97.24
N ASP A 452 -21.85 -39.68 96.83
CA ASP A 452 -22.91 -40.10 97.76
C ASP A 452 -22.47 -41.29 98.62
N ALA A 453 -21.73 -42.24 98.05
CA ALA A 453 -21.17 -43.37 98.79
C ALA A 453 -20.11 -42.93 99.82
N ALA A 454 -19.25 -41.97 99.47
CA ALA A 454 -18.24 -41.42 100.37
C ALA A 454 -18.86 -40.66 101.55
N ASN A 455 -19.86 -39.81 101.30
CA ASN A 455 -20.61 -39.09 102.34
C ASN A 455 -21.32 -40.06 103.32
N ASN A 456 -21.94 -41.13 102.80
CA ASN A 456 -22.56 -42.15 103.64
C ASN A 456 -21.52 -42.93 104.47
N GLY A 457 -20.35 -43.21 103.89
CA GLY A 457 -19.22 -43.82 104.61
C GLY A 457 -18.74 -42.95 105.77
N GLU A 458 -18.71 -41.63 105.60
CA GLU A 458 -18.28 -40.68 106.62
C GLU A 458 -19.21 -40.72 107.84
N LEU A 459 -20.53 -40.73 107.61
CA LEU A 459 -21.54 -40.85 108.65
C LEU A 459 -21.38 -42.14 109.48
N LEU A 460 -21.18 -43.28 108.80
CA LEU A 460 -21.02 -44.58 109.46
C LEU A 460 -19.73 -44.66 110.31
N VAL A 461 -18.63 -44.09 109.82
CA VAL A 461 -17.35 -44.06 110.54
C VAL A 461 -17.44 -43.15 111.77
N ASN A 462 -18.10 -41.99 111.66
CA ASN A 462 -18.35 -41.11 112.80
C ASN A 462 -19.19 -41.80 113.89
N GLU A 463 -20.26 -42.49 113.52
CA GLU A 463 -21.09 -43.27 114.46
C GLU A 463 -20.29 -44.41 115.14
N ALA A 464 -19.44 -45.10 114.37
CA ALA A 464 -18.57 -46.15 114.90
C ALA A 464 -17.53 -45.59 115.87
N SER A 465 -16.93 -44.43 115.56
CA SER A 465 -16.00 -43.73 116.44
C SER A 465 -16.64 -43.36 117.77
N GLU A 466 -17.87 -42.83 117.77
CA GLU A 466 -18.60 -42.48 119.00
C GLU A 466 -18.84 -43.72 119.88
N LYS A 467 -19.29 -44.83 119.29
CA LYS A 467 -19.51 -46.10 120.01
C LYS A 467 -18.22 -46.65 120.63
N VAL A 468 -17.10 -46.55 119.92
CA VAL A 468 -15.78 -47.00 120.39
C VAL A 468 -15.25 -46.08 121.50
N THR A 469 -15.45 -44.76 121.42
CA THR A 469 -15.12 -43.82 122.51
C THR A 469 -15.91 -44.14 123.77
N LYS A 470 -17.21 -44.44 123.64
CA LYS A 470 -18.03 -44.87 124.78
C LYS A 470 -17.52 -46.18 125.40
N LEU A 471 -17.15 -47.16 124.58
CA LEU A 471 -16.55 -48.42 125.02
C LEU A 471 -15.25 -48.20 125.80
N SER A 472 -14.39 -47.27 125.35
CA SER A 472 -13.16 -46.89 126.07
C SER A 472 -13.45 -46.42 127.50
N SER A 473 -14.52 -45.62 127.68
CA SER A 473 -14.96 -45.15 128.99
C SER A 473 -15.49 -46.28 129.88
N GLU A 474 -16.22 -47.24 129.33
CA GLU A 474 -16.75 -48.39 130.07
C GLU A 474 -15.63 -49.35 130.52
N ILE A 475 -14.60 -49.54 129.69
CA ILE A 475 -13.38 -50.30 130.02
C ILE A 475 -12.64 -49.64 131.18
N ASP A 476 -12.48 -48.31 131.16
CA ASP A 476 -11.79 -47.57 132.24
C ASP A 476 -12.54 -47.66 133.57
N GLN A 477 -13.88 -47.55 133.55
CA GLN A 477 -14.71 -47.79 134.73
C GLN A 477 -14.55 -49.22 135.27
N THR A 478 -14.59 -50.22 134.38
CA THR A 478 -14.46 -51.63 134.77
C THR A 478 -13.09 -51.94 135.37
N LYS A 479 -12.02 -51.37 134.80
CA LYS A 479 -10.65 -51.43 135.34
C LYS A 479 -10.61 -50.93 136.79
N ASN A 480 -11.23 -49.79 137.09
CA ASN A 480 -11.25 -49.21 138.45
C ASN A 480 -12.00 -50.10 139.44
N ILE A 481 -13.13 -50.71 139.04
CA ILE A 481 -13.88 -51.64 139.89
C ILE A 481 -13.04 -52.88 140.22
N ILE A 482 -12.38 -53.46 139.22
CA ILE A 482 -11.53 -54.65 139.44
C ILE A 482 -10.31 -54.31 140.29
N GLN A 483 -9.76 -53.10 140.16
CA GLN A 483 -8.69 -52.62 141.05
C GLN A 483 -9.14 -52.54 142.51
N LEU A 484 -10.34 -52.01 142.77
CA LEU A 484 -10.93 -52.03 144.12
C LEU A 484 -11.10 -53.45 144.66
N VAL A 485 -11.56 -54.40 143.85
CA VAL A 485 -11.67 -55.81 144.26
C VAL A 485 -10.29 -56.41 144.58
N ALA A 486 -9.24 -56.04 143.84
CA ALA A 486 -7.88 -56.47 144.15
C ALA A 486 -7.42 -55.93 145.50
N ASP A 487 -7.71 -54.65 145.79
CA ASP A 487 -7.34 -53.98 147.03
C ASP A 487 -8.13 -54.55 148.24
N ASP A 488 -9.45 -54.73 148.10
CA ASP A 488 -10.31 -55.37 149.12
C ASP A 488 -9.85 -56.80 149.44
N SER A 489 -9.36 -57.52 148.43
CA SER A 489 -8.85 -58.88 148.60
C SER A 489 -7.53 -58.91 149.38
N ASP A 490 -6.66 -57.91 149.20
CA ASP A 490 -5.46 -57.73 150.01
C ASP A 490 -5.82 -57.48 151.48
N GLU A 491 -6.86 -56.67 151.74
CA GLU A 491 -7.36 -56.41 153.09
C GLU A 491 -7.93 -57.68 153.74
N ILE A 492 -8.76 -58.45 153.02
CA ILE A 492 -9.28 -59.74 153.51
C ILE A 492 -8.13 -60.72 153.81
N GLY A 493 -7.10 -60.76 152.94
CA GLY A 493 -5.90 -61.58 153.16
C GLY A 493 -5.24 -61.28 154.50
N SER A 494 -5.12 -59.99 154.86
CA SER A 494 -4.55 -59.57 156.15
C SER A 494 -5.40 -59.99 157.36
N ILE A 495 -6.73 -59.92 157.24
CA ILE A 495 -7.66 -60.33 158.30
C ILE A 495 -7.56 -61.85 158.53
N LEU A 496 -7.47 -62.63 157.45
CA LEU A 496 -7.32 -64.08 157.53
C LEU A 496 -6.04 -64.50 158.26
N ASP A 497 -4.93 -63.76 158.07
CA ASP A 497 -3.69 -64.01 158.81
C ASP A 497 -3.85 -63.80 160.32
N VAL A 498 -4.62 -62.79 160.74
CA VAL A 498 -4.96 -62.56 162.15
C VAL A 498 -5.85 -63.69 162.69
N ILE A 499 -6.89 -64.09 161.95
CA ILE A 499 -7.81 -65.16 162.37
C ILE A 499 -7.06 -66.49 162.52
N ASN A 500 -6.15 -66.80 161.60
CA ASN A 500 -5.33 -68.00 161.68
C ASN A 500 -4.43 -67.96 162.92
N GLY A 501 -3.82 -66.80 163.23
CA GLY A 501 -3.08 -66.59 164.46
C GLY A 501 -3.92 -66.78 165.74
N VAL A 502 -5.18 -66.32 165.75
CA VAL A 502 -6.11 -66.53 166.87
C VAL A 502 -6.51 -68.00 167.00
N ALA A 503 -6.76 -68.69 165.90
CA ALA A 503 -7.07 -70.11 165.89
C ALA A 503 -5.89 -70.94 166.44
N ASP A 504 -4.66 -70.65 166.04
CA ASP A 504 -3.45 -71.30 166.57
C ASP A 504 -3.26 -71.06 168.07
N GLN A 505 -3.46 -69.82 168.54
CA GLN A 505 -3.45 -69.51 169.98
C GLN A 505 -4.55 -70.25 170.75
N THR A 506 -5.76 -70.31 170.18
CA THR A 506 -6.91 -70.97 170.80
C THR A 506 -6.68 -72.48 170.91
N ASN A 507 -6.09 -73.11 169.88
CA ASN A 507 -5.71 -74.52 169.87
C ASN A 507 -4.67 -74.84 170.96
N LEU A 508 -3.70 -73.95 171.20
CA LEU A 508 -2.68 -74.08 172.26
C LEU A 508 -3.25 -73.90 173.67
N LEU A 509 -4.11 -72.89 173.87
CA LEU A 509 -4.80 -72.66 175.15
C LEU A 509 -5.70 -73.85 175.51
N ALA A 510 -6.44 -74.35 174.54
CA ALA A 510 -7.32 -75.50 174.70
C ALA A 510 -6.53 -76.78 175.03
N LEU A 511 -5.37 -76.99 174.39
CA LEU A 511 -4.47 -78.10 174.71
C LEU A 511 -4.01 -78.04 176.18
N ASN A 512 -3.56 -76.87 176.64
CA ASN A 512 -3.13 -76.70 178.04
C ASN A 512 -4.28 -76.93 179.02
N ALA A 513 -5.49 -76.45 178.70
CA ALA A 513 -6.68 -76.68 179.50
C ALA A 513 -7.09 -78.17 179.57
N ALA A 514 -6.97 -78.91 178.46
CA ALA A 514 -7.26 -80.35 178.41
C ALA A 514 -6.28 -81.15 179.28
N ILE A 515 -4.98 -80.78 179.24
CA ILE A 515 -3.93 -81.38 180.06
C ILE A 515 -4.23 -81.19 181.56
N GLU A 516 -4.59 -79.97 181.98
CA GLU A 516 -4.81 -79.70 183.40
C GLU A 516 -6.14 -80.29 183.91
N ALA A 517 -7.15 -80.39 183.05
CA ALA A 517 -8.41 -81.06 183.36
C ALA A 517 -8.23 -82.58 183.58
N ALA A 518 -7.38 -83.23 182.79
CA ALA A 518 -7.03 -84.65 182.99
C ALA A 518 -6.34 -84.89 184.34
N ARG A 519 -5.63 -83.88 184.86
CA ARG A 519 -4.88 -83.96 186.12
C ARG A 519 -5.77 -83.93 187.37
N ALA A 520 -6.94 -83.28 187.29
CA ALA A 520 -7.91 -83.19 188.39
C ALA A 520 -8.76 -84.45 188.59
N GLY A 521 -8.58 -85.51 187.79
CA GLY A 521 -9.25 -86.81 187.97
C GLY A 521 -10.77 -86.74 187.81
N GLU A 522 -11.53 -87.48 188.65
CA GLU A 522 -13.00 -87.57 188.59
C GLU A 522 -13.71 -86.20 188.70
N GLN A 523 -13.06 -85.18 189.29
CA GLN A 523 -13.60 -83.81 189.37
C GLN A 523 -13.36 -82.98 188.09
N GLY A 524 -12.40 -83.37 187.23
CA GLY A 524 -11.97 -82.60 186.04
C GLY A 524 -12.55 -83.07 184.70
N ARG A 525 -13.28 -84.18 184.71
CA ARG A 525 -13.75 -84.87 183.49
C ARG A 525 -14.67 -84.01 182.62
N GLY A 526 -15.48 -83.13 183.23
CA GLY A 526 -16.30 -82.17 182.50
C GLY A 526 -15.49 -81.09 181.78
N PHE A 527 -14.35 -80.67 182.33
CA PHE A 527 -13.48 -79.64 181.73
C PHE A 527 -12.65 -80.18 180.56
N ALA A 528 -12.19 -81.44 180.64
CA ALA A 528 -11.36 -82.04 179.59
C ALA A 528 -12.11 -82.18 178.27
N VAL A 529 -13.40 -82.56 178.33
CA VAL A 529 -14.27 -82.65 177.15
C VAL A 529 -14.46 -81.29 176.48
N VAL A 530 -14.65 -80.23 177.27
CA VAL A 530 -14.79 -78.87 176.71
C VAL A 530 -13.49 -78.40 176.07
N ALA A 531 -12.35 -78.69 176.69
CA ALA A 531 -11.04 -78.28 176.16
C ALA A 531 -10.68 -79.01 174.85
N ASP A 532 -10.94 -80.32 174.74
CA ASP A 532 -10.74 -81.05 173.48
C ASP A 532 -11.71 -80.59 172.38
N GLU A 533 -12.94 -80.20 172.74
CA GLU A 533 -13.90 -79.63 171.79
C GLU A 533 -13.45 -78.25 171.28
N VAL A 534 -12.94 -77.38 172.16
CA VAL A 534 -12.36 -76.07 171.77
C VAL A 534 -11.12 -76.26 170.88
N ARG A 535 -10.27 -77.25 171.19
CA ARG A 535 -9.07 -77.57 170.40
C ARG A 535 -9.44 -78.05 168.99
N SER A 536 -10.41 -78.96 168.90
CA SER A 536 -10.96 -79.45 167.63
C SER A 536 -11.54 -78.32 166.80
N LEU A 537 -12.28 -77.40 167.45
CA LEU A 537 -12.86 -76.22 166.80
C LEU A 537 -11.78 -75.25 166.28
N ALA A 538 -10.72 -75.02 167.07
CA ALA A 538 -9.61 -74.17 166.68
C ALA A 538 -8.83 -74.74 165.49
N LYS A 539 -8.57 -76.06 165.46
CA LYS A 539 -7.94 -76.72 164.30
C LYS A 539 -8.81 -76.64 163.05
N LYS A 540 -10.12 -76.90 163.16
CA LYS A 540 -11.08 -76.71 162.06
C LYS A 540 -11.12 -75.27 161.55
N THR A 541 -10.94 -74.30 162.44
CA THR A 541 -10.87 -72.87 162.10
C THR A 541 -9.61 -72.59 161.28
N ALA A 542 -8.42 -72.95 161.77
CA ALA A 542 -7.15 -72.76 161.05
C ALA A 542 -7.14 -73.43 159.65
N GLU A 543 -7.61 -74.67 159.53
CA GLU A 543 -7.74 -75.37 158.24
C GLU A 543 -8.72 -74.68 157.28
N SER A 544 -9.77 -74.04 157.79
CA SER A 544 -10.73 -73.29 156.98
C SER A 544 -10.15 -71.94 156.56
N THR A 545 -9.49 -71.22 157.46
CA THR A 545 -8.82 -69.95 157.18
C THR A 545 -7.71 -70.11 156.14
N ALA A 546 -6.92 -71.18 156.21
CA ALA A 546 -5.88 -71.50 155.21
C ALA A 546 -6.47 -71.78 153.82
N ARG A 547 -7.62 -72.49 153.74
CA ARG A 547 -8.33 -72.68 152.47
C ARG A 547 -8.86 -71.35 151.91
N ILE A 548 -9.45 -70.49 152.75
CA ILE A 548 -9.92 -69.18 152.32
C ILE A 548 -8.75 -68.31 151.85
N LYS A 549 -7.60 -68.33 152.54
CA LYS A 549 -6.39 -67.60 152.12
C LYS A 549 -5.94 -68.01 150.72
N GLY A 550 -5.88 -69.31 150.42
CA GLY A 550 -5.54 -69.79 149.07
C GLY A 550 -6.55 -69.34 148.01
N MET A 551 -7.85 -69.22 148.35
CA MET A 551 -8.86 -68.66 147.45
C MET A 551 -8.65 -67.15 147.20
N ILE A 552 -8.26 -66.40 148.23
CA ILE A 552 -7.98 -64.95 148.14
C ILE A 552 -6.71 -64.69 147.31
N GLU A 553 -5.64 -65.46 147.49
CA GLU A 553 -4.42 -65.36 146.67
C GLU A 553 -4.72 -65.63 145.18
N GLN A 554 -5.58 -66.62 144.88
CA GLN A 554 -6.06 -66.84 143.52
C GLN A 554 -6.89 -65.65 142.99
N LEU A 555 -7.72 -65.04 143.85
CA LEU A 555 -8.57 -63.91 143.46
C LEU A 555 -7.75 -62.64 143.19
N GLN A 556 -6.71 -62.36 143.99
CA GLN A 556 -5.74 -61.28 143.75
C GLN A 556 -5.01 -61.47 142.42
N SER A 557 -4.50 -62.68 142.16
CA SER A 557 -3.79 -63.00 140.91
C SER A 557 -4.69 -62.80 139.68
N ARG A 558 -5.93 -63.30 139.74
CA ARG A 558 -6.92 -63.13 138.65
C ARG A 558 -7.34 -61.68 138.47
N SER A 559 -7.47 -60.90 139.54
CA SER A 559 -7.81 -59.48 139.47
C SER A 559 -6.70 -58.66 138.80
N LYS A 560 -5.43 -58.93 139.13
CA LYS A 560 -4.27 -58.32 138.43
C LYS A 560 -4.24 -58.66 136.94
N GLN A 561 -4.52 -59.92 136.58
CA GLN A 561 -4.63 -60.32 135.17
C GLN A 561 -5.75 -59.57 134.44
N ALA A 562 -6.91 -59.39 135.10
CA ALA A 562 -8.03 -58.66 134.54
C ALA A 562 -7.74 -57.15 134.36
N VAL A 563 -7.06 -56.51 135.31
CA VAL A 563 -6.60 -55.11 135.15
C VAL A 563 -5.65 -54.97 133.95
N GLN A 564 -4.70 -55.91 133.78
CA GLN A 564 -3.79 -55.88 132.64
C GLN A 564 -4.53 -56.08 131.30
N ALA A 565 -5.53 -56.97 131.25
CA ALA A 565 -6.37 -57.14 130.06
C ALA A 565 -7.18 -55.88 129.72
N MET A 566 -7.65 -55.15 130.75
CA MET A 566 -8.36 -53.86 130.56
C MET A 566 -7.43 -52.77 130.03
N LEU A 567 -6.18 -52.68 130.49
CA LEU A 567 -5.18 -51.75 129.94
C LEU A 567 -4.90 -52.01 128.45
N ASN A 568 -4.70 -53.27 128.07
CA ASN A 568 -4.50 -53.64 126.67
C ASN A 568 -5.73 -53.33 125.80
N SER A 569 -6.94 -53.52 126.36
CA SER A 569 -8.20 -53.20 125.69
C SER A 569 -8.38 -51.69 125.50
N GLN A 570 -7.98 -50.88 126.49
CA GLN A 570 -7.96 -49.42 126.41
C GLN A 570 -7.01 -48.92 125.30
N GLU A 571 -5.80 -49.49 125.22
CA GLU A 571 -4.85 -49.16 124.15
C GLU A 571 -5.39 -49.51 122.76
N SER A 572 -5.96 -50.71 122.59
CA SER A 572 -6.54 -51.17 121.32
C SER A 572 -7.72 -50.29 120.86
N THR A 573 -8.53 -49.83 121.81
CA THR A 573 -9.68 -48.94 121.56
C THR A 573 -9.20 -47.57 121.07
N ASN A 574 -8.15 -47.01 121.70
CA ASN A 574 -7.55 -45.74 121.26
C ASN A 574 -6.92 -45.85 119.86
N GLN A 575 -6.22 -46.95 119.56
CA GLN A 575 -5.69 -47.19 118.21
C GLN A 575 -6.80 -47.27 117.15
N THR A 576 -7.95 -47.86 117.50
CA THR A 576 -9.12 -47.94 116.60
C THR A 576 -9.69 -46.56 116.28
N VAL A 577 -9.79 -45.66 117.27
CA VAL A 577 -10.22 -44.27 117.06
C VAL A 577 -9.26 -43.50 116.15
N VAL A 578 -7.95 -43.69 116.31
CA VAL A 578 -6.95 -43.11 115.39
C VAL A 578 -7.11 -43.66 113.98
N GLY A 579 -7.40 -44.95 113.84
CA GLY A 579 -7.70 -45.60 112.57
C GLY A 579 -8.91 -44.97 111.85
N PHE A 580 -10.01 -44.70 112.56
CA PHE A 580 -11.18 -44.04 111.99
C PHE A 580 -10.88 -42.63 111.47
N LYS A 581 -10.03 -41.86 112.15
CA LYS A 581 -9.61 -40.54 111.66
C LYS A 581 -8.89 -40.63 110.31
N GLY A 582 -8.05 -41.65 110.12
CA GLY A 582 -7.39 -41.90 108.83
C GLY A 582 -8.38 -42.28 107.72
N VAL A 583 -9.45 -43.00 108.04
CA VAL A 583 -10.52 -43.34 107.08
C VAL A 583 -11.32 -42.10 106.68
N LEU A 584 -11.67 -41.23 107.63
CA LEU A 584 -12.39 -39.98 107.36
C LEU A 584 -11.64 -39.08 106.36
N THR A 585 -10.33 -38.89 106.56
CA THR A 585 -9.50 -38.11 105.61
C THR A 585 -9.50 -38.70 104.19
N GLN A 586 -9.59 -40.03 104.04
CA GLN A 586 -9.68 -40.62 102.70
C GLN A 586 -11.06 -40.45 102.05
N LEU A 587 -12.14 -40.47 102.84
CA LEU A 587 -13.48 -40.20 102.34
C LEU A 587 -13.64 -38.74 101.89
N GLU A 588 -13.03 -37.79 102.62
CA GLU A 588 -12.94 -36.38 102.21
C GLU A 588 -12.20 -36.22 100.86
N ASN A 589 -11.08 -36.95 100.67
CA ASN A 589 -10.35 -36.94 99.41
C ASN A 589 -11.19 -37.49 98.24
N ILE A 590 -11.93 -38.58 98.45
CA ILE A 590 -12.81 -39.18 97.42
C ILE A 590 -13.92 -38.20 97.02
N THR A 591 -14.52 -37.52 97.99
CA THR A 591 -15.58 -36.51 97.77
C THR A 591 -15.03 -35.34 96.93
N SER A 592 -13.85 -34.82 97.29
CA SER A 592 -13.16 -33.76 96.54
C SER A 592 -12.83 -34.17 95.10
N GLN A 593 -12.25 -35.36 94.91
CA GLN A 593 -11.93 -35.90 93.58
C GLN A 593 -13.17 -36.16 92.72
N SER A 594 -14.26 -36.64 93.34
CA SER A 594 -15.53 -36.87 92.65
C SER A 594 -16.18 -35.57 92.18
N SER A 595 -16.08 -34.50 92.97
CA SER A 595 -16.52 -33.16 92.57
C SER A 595 -15.71 -32.63 91.38
N GLN A 596 -14.38 -32.74 91.43
CA GLN A 596 -13.51 -32.33 90.32
C GLN A 596 -13.80 -33.10 89.02
N LEU A 597 -14.09 -34.41 89.11
CA LEU A 597 -14.51 -35.22 87.96
C LEU A 597 -15.86 -34.77 87.39
N SER A 598 -16.82 -34.38 88.23
CA SER A 598 -18.09 -33.83 87.78
C SER A 598 -17.90 -32.53 87.00
N ASP A 599 -17.06 -31.62 87.50
CA ASP A 599 -16.77 -30.34 86.83
C ASP A 599 -16.07 -30.55 85.48
N MET A 600 -15.09 -31.46 85.41
CA MET A 600 -14.42 -31.80 84.15
C MET A 600 -15.40 -32.39 83.11
N ASN A 601 -16.38 -33.19 83.53
CA ASN A 601 -17.38 -33.72 82.61
C ASN A 601 -18.32 -32.65 82.05
N LEU A 602 -18.67 -31.63 82.83
CA LEU A 602 -19.45 -30.49 82.32
C LEU A 602 -18.66 -29.73 81.24
N GLN A 603 -17.36 -29.56 81.43
CA GLN A 603 -16.50 -28.93 80.43
C GLN A 603 -16.37 -29.77 79.15
N ASN A 604 -16.20 -31.09 79.28
CA ASN A 604 -16.16 -31.99 78.13
C ASN A 604 -17.49 -32.03 77.37
N ALA A 605 -18.63 -31.99 78.08
CA ALA A 605 -19.94 -31.92 77.44
C ALA A 605 -20.09 -30.63 76.60
N ALA A 606 -19.72 -29.48 77.14
CA ALA A 606 -19.74 -28.21 76.41
C ALA A 606 -18.81 -28.22 75.18
N ALA A 607 -17.60 -28.79 75.31
CA ALA A 607 -16.69 -28.96 74.18
C ALA A 607 -17.26 -29.88 73.09
N THR A 608 -18.00 -30.92 73.51
CA THR A 608 -18.64 -31.87 72.60
C THR A 608 -19.81 -31.22 71.84
N GLU A 609 -20.62 -30.38 72.49
CA GLU A 609 -21.66 -29.57 71.81
C GLU A 609 -21.05 -28.64 70.75
N GLN A 610 -19.93 -27.98 71.06
CA GLN A 610 -19.21 -27.13 70.11
C GLN A 610 -18.64 -27.94 68.93
N GLN A 611 -18.10 -29.14 69.19
CA GLN A 611 -17.64 -30.05 68.13
C GLN A 611 -18.80 -30.47 67.21
N SER A 612 -19.98 -30.78 67.76
CA SER A 612 -21.17 -31.12 66.96
C SER A 612 -21.54 -29.99 65.99
N ALA A 613 -21.57 -28.74 66.46
CA ALA A 613 -21.86 -27.59 65.61
C ALA A 613 -20.84 -27.39 64.48
N THR A 614 -19.56 -27.70 64.77
CA THR A 614 -18.48 -27.64 63.76
C THR A 614 -18.63 -28.74 62.72
N VAL A 615 -19.00 -29.95 63.12
CA VAL A 615 -19.25 -31.08 62.21
C VAL A 615 -20.38 -30.74 61.22
N ASP A 616 -21.48 -30.16 61.70
CA ASP A 616 -22.60 -29.70 60.86
C ASP A 616 -22.16 -28.63 59.84
N GLU A 617 -21.32 -27.68 60.26
CA GLU A 617 -20.80 -26.64 59.37
C GLU A 617 -19.91 -27.24 58.27
N VAL A 618 -19.01 -28.15 58.62
CA VAL A 618 -18.13 -28.80 57.62
C VAL A 618 -18.97 -29.66 56.66
N ASN A 619 -20.01 -30.35 57.15
CA ASN A 619 -20.91 -31.12 56.29
C ASN A 619 -21.58 -30.23 55.22
N ARG A 620 -22.11 -29.07 55.63
CA ARG A 620 -22.68 -28.08 54.69
C ARG A 620 -21.64 -27.57 53.67
N ASN A 621 -20.40 -27.35 54.10
CA ASN A 621 -19.33 -26.91 53.21
C ASN A 621 -18.97 -27.98 52.18
N ILE A 622 -18.98 -29.27 52.55
CA ILE A 622 -18.72 -30.37 51.60
C ILE A 622 -19.77 -30.45 50.51
N ILE A 623 -21.06 -30.27 50.84
CA ILE A 623 -22.15 -30.21 49.86
C ILE A 623 -21.94 -29.05 48.86
N ASN A 624 -21.55 -27.87 49.35
CA ASN A 624 -21.27 -26.71 48.49
C ASN A 624 -20.06 -26.95 47.56
N ILE A 625 -19.01 -27.60 48.06
CA ILE A 625 -17.84 -27.97 47.23
C ILE A 625 -18.25 -28.96 46.14
N GLN A 626 -19.05 -29.97 46.48
CA GLN A 626 -19.57 -30.93 45.52
C GLN A 626 -20.36 -30.24 44.38
N GLN A 627 -21.23 -29.28 44.72
CA GLN A 627 -21.98 -28.49 43.73
C GLN A 627 -21.07 -27.65 42.84
N THR A 628 -19.98 -27.10 43.40
CA THR A 628 -18.98 -26.33 42.63
C THR A 628 -18.27 -27.20 41.61
N TYR A 629 -17.91 -28.44 41.96
CA TYR A 629 -17.32 -29.40 41.02
C TYR A 629 -18.27 -29.78 39.88
N LEU A 630 -19.57 -29.99 40.17
CA LEU A 630 -20.58 -30.26 39.14
C LEU A 630 -20.71 -29.08 38.15
N SER A 631 -20.79 -27.84 38.65
CA SER A 631 -20.87 -26.65 37.78
C SER A 631 -19.58 -26.45 36.97
N THR A 632 -18.41 -26.76 37.54
CA THR A 632 -17.13 -26.72 36.83
C THR A 632 -17.10 -27.70 35.67
N ASN A 633 -17.68 -28.89 35.83
CA ASN A 633 -17.82 -29.89 34.76
C ASN A 633 -18.66 -29.38 33.59
N GLU A 634 -19.81 -28.74 33.87
CA GLU A 634 -20.67 -28.17 32.84
C GLU A 634 -19.95 -27.07 32.03
N ASN A 635 -19.21 -26.19 32.72
CA ASN A 635 -18.42 -25.15 32.08
C ASN A 635 -17.30 -25.72 31.21
N ALA A 636 -16.63 -26.79 31.66
CA ALA A 636 -15.62 -27.49 30.85
C ALA A 636 -16.23 -28.07 29.56
N ALA A 637 -17.43 -28.66 29.63
CA ALA A 637 -18.13 -29.17 28.45
C ALA A 637 -18.49 -28.05 27.43
N LEU A 638 -18.94 -26.88 27.92
CA LEU A 638 -19.19 -25.69 27.10
C LEU A 638 -17.91 -25.15 26.45
N LEU A 639 -16.79 -25.14 27.18
CA LEU A 639 -15.49 -24.72 26.67
C LEU A 639 -15.02 -25.62 25.54
N LYS A 640 -15.16 -26.95 25.70
CA LYS A 640 -14.85 -27.94 24.66
C LYS A 640 -15.64 -27.71 23.37
N LYS A 641 -16.94 -27.45 23.49
CA LYS A 641 -17.81 -27.14 22.33
C LYS A 641 -17.37 -25.87 21.60
N SER A 642 -17.00 -24.84 22.35
CA SER A 642 -16.52 -23.57 21.79
C SER A 642 -15.17 -23.76 21.06
N ALA A 643 -14.26 -24.55 21.64
CA ALA A 643 -13.00 -24.91 21.01
C ALA A 643 -13.19 -25.64 19.67
N CYS A 644 -14.15 -26.59 19.58
CA CYS A 644 -14.48 -27.24 18.30
C CYS A 644 -15.00 -26.26 17.24
N THR A 645 -15.75 -25.24 17.66
CA THR A 645 -16.26 -24.20 16.74
C THR A 645 -15.10 -23.33 16.22
N LEU A 646 -14.18 -22.94 17.11
CA LEU A 646 -12.97 -22.19 16.76
C LEU A 646 -12.05 -22.98 15.81
N ASP A 647 -11.89 -24.29 16.03
CA ASP A 647 -11.13 -25.18 15.12
C ASP A 647 -11.70 -25.14 13.68
N SER A 648 -13.03 -25.25 13.57
CA SER A 648 -13.72 -25.23 12.28
C SER A 648 -13.54 -23.89 11.57
N VAL A 649 -13.61 -22.76 12.30
CA VAL A 649 -13.40 -21.42 11.72
C VAL A 649 -11.95 -21.22 11.29
N ALA A 650 -10.98 -21.66 12.11
CA ALA A 650 -9.56 -21.55 11.79
C ALA A 650 -9.21 -22.33 10.51
N LYS A 651 -9.73 -23.56 10.38
CA LYS A 651 -9.55 -24.39 9.17
C LYS A 651 -10.16 -23.73 7.94
N LEU A 652 -11.36 -23.17 8.06
CA LEU A 652 -12.03 -22.49 6.95
C LEU A 652 -11.27 -21.23 6.50
N LEU A 653 -10.73 -20.45 7.45
CA LEU A 653 -9.87 -19.31 7.14
C LEU A 653 -8.56 -19.76 6.47
N ASP A 654 -7.90 -20.79 6.97
CA ASP A 654 -6.69 -21.33 6.33
C ASP A 654 -6.96 -21.84 4.90
N GLU A 655 -8.11 -22.47 4.67
CA GLU A 655 -8.51 -22.96 3.34
C GLU A 655 -8.77 -21.82 2.35
N GLU A 656 -9.51 -20.77 2.74
CA GLU A 656 -9.77 -19.61 1.88
C GLU A 656 -8.48 -18.84 1.56
N VAL A 657 -7.60 -18.70 2.54
CA VAL A 657 -6.32 -17.97 2.39
C VAL A 657 -5.31 -18.79 1.58
N SER A 658 -5.36 -20.13 1.67
CA SER A 658 -4.51 -21.04 0.89
C SER A 658 -4.81 -21.05 -0.61
N ARG A 659 -5.95 -20.51 -1.04
CA ARG A 659 -6.26 -20.30 -2.47
C ARG A 659 -5.37 -19.23 -3.11
N PHE A 660 -4.82 -18.32 -2.31
CA PHE A 660 -3.94 -17.27 -2.78
C PHE A 660 -2.50 -17.75 -2.82
N ILE A 661 -1.80 -17.47 -3.92
CA ILE A 661 -0.37 -17.69 -4.07
C ILE A 661 0.32 -16.40 -3.61
N VAL A 662 0.98 -16.45 -2.46
CA VAL A 662 1.58 -15.29 -1.76
C VAL A 662 3.09 -15.33 -1.83
#